data_AF-A0A3D1AYW9-F1
#
_entry.id   AF-A0A3D1AYW9-F1
#
_cell.length_a   1.000
_cell.length_b   1.000
_cell.length_c   1.000
_cell.angle_alpha   90.00
_cell.angle_beta   90.00
_cell.angle_gamma   90.00
#
_symmetry.space_group_name_H-M   'P 1'
#
loop_
_entity.id
_entity.type
_entity.pdbx_description
1 polymer ?
#
loop_
_entity_poly.entity_id
_entity_poly.type
_entity_poly.pdbx_seq_one_letter_code
_entity_poly.pdbx_strand_id
1 'polypeptide(L)'
;MKRLLTLVILVCPAAFSAALPVILTRSAAVRSGAIPLKGLDQKHQYSLLYSLTAPPSTGTVAIEIRQGQTLIAAKTLHAGDADFYTQFRLVKPGAVSVNVKASAAAKYTLAVNRWPLSNRLKSVPSHRWQDALPIETGTTVFASDDESEYVPLPGTPRKATVENPDAADWYRFEFTGELPKLIFFQVDLMERDQIPVDVAVYRLNGGEPVPYYEGEDPVTLPHEVQALPGNKFTPRLLKQKGTYLIRVHAGYPEYKLRTRVYDAPPYSDPHQAVRTAVDYILAAGDSWHANTPRRGGVLDRVSSVHQETSLCVGCHTTHFPQRAQLYAARNGYPVVERQQLQFLSERFYNNPRPFYGFEQQGATWARMISAAANVLGRMSHLMDIFEDQISGERRAAFHQGIAEYLKLYYAGRDKLPADETNGNTPLVSTYEVAWYAWTATKDPRLGDMMAQGEVKNVIDLCYRAQALADIDRVKYKDQIAKDAERILALQRPDGQWSARFDANAPEVEFQTGHALWALHDAGIPLENPQVAKAIQYLLGRQQQFGGWMDPLQSFENFRTPFRETQMAVLALSSYYPLPGRPKGWNSPQPVALSDDPVALLDQLDNIWDAPSAAVRRQIAIAARSNDALIRQAAVEALGRLGGDDPVVAAALGDPSKMVQRTAAWALRQRFSRRVDTSSSDLLAALNSKDDRTRWGATRVFAQHFSALAKRGELARPLAKLVSDPVLAVRMQAIKGLWQFWFWSADVPTRGMIEDTILEAMARPQPAWIESNLRDAVYNLADENIRYLYNNWVPLLGRAEDRDRAIQGRLAVEARLAGKFANILEIGPDVQKKALLRALNEFPLRRGDIYDLDANLNTVAPPVYNRIGNDIEQIVFFGDSAAKMARAIAPLLDSPDPEMRRLAVESALLVREARFPEVNRVAGPSGADVKTISLKLEKMPEGAAVLHALHPPPPTLAKAKSGAAGPKVKLDEAFFRGYVEPILETRGKDGYACVHCHSTHTLFNATYSTVMNVVDTANPEESLLLRKPTSSAESEGIANSAILAHGGGVRFTKDSPEYHTILRWIQGAKE
;
A
#
# COMPACT_ATOMS: atom_id res chain seq x y z
N MET A 1 12.20 -71.97 -43.66
CA MET A 1 12.66 -71.06 -42.59
C MET A 1 12.32 -69.62 -42.98
N LYS A 2 11.41 -68.98 -42.24
CA LYS A 2 10.99 -67.58 -42.39
C LYS A 2 12.02 -66.65 -41.73
N ARG A 3 12.41 -65.56 -42.39
CA ARG A 3 13.09 -64.41 -41.76
C ARG A 3 12.04 -63.33 -41.52
N LEU A 4 11.89 -62.92 -40.26
CA LEU A 4 11.09 -61.79 -39.80
C LEU A 4 11.90 -60.49 -39.99
N LEU A 5 11.28 -59.47 -40.57
CA LEU A 5 11.76 -58.09 -40.59
C LEU A 5 11.04 -57.33 -39.46
N THR A 6 11.78 -56.81 -38.49
CA THR A 6 11.23 -56.00 -37.39
C THR A 6 11.22 -54.52 -37.80
N LEU A 7 10.03 -53.92 -37.86
CA LEU A 7 9.81 -52.51 -38.13
C LEU A 7 10.06 -51.70 -36.84
N VAL A 8 11.09 -50.85 -36.83
CA VAL A 8 11.34 -49.88 -35.75
C VAL A 8 10.52 -48.62 -36.06
N ILE A 9 9.45 -48.40 -35.30
CA ILE A 9 8.67 -47.16 -35.32
C ILE A 9 9.46 -46.13 -34.49
N LEU A 10 10.02 -45.12 -35.18
CA LEU A 10 10.53 -43.90 -34.53
C LEU A 10 9.33 -43.14 -33.95
N VAL A 11 9.16 -43.16 -32.63
CA VAL A 11 8.22 -42.29 -31.92
C VAL A 11 8.89 -40.93 -31.75
N CYS A 12 8.55 -39.96 -32.61
CA CYS A 12 8.88 -38.57 -32.34
C CYS A 12 8.13 -38.12 -31.07
N PRO A 13 8.79 -37.48 -30.08
CA PRO A 13 8.10 -36.89 -28.95
C PRO A 13 7.14 -35.80 -29.46
N ALA A 14 5.88 -35.84 -29.02
CA ALA A 14 4.88 -34.84 -29.38
C ALA A 14 5.35 -33.43 -28.97
N ALA A 15 5.14 -32.44 -29.83
CA ALA A 15 5.45 -31.05 -29.52
C ALA A 15 4.45 -30.49 -28.49
N PHE A 16 4.96 -29.87 -27.41
CA PHE A 16 4.14 -29.22 -26.38
C PHE A 16 3.13 -28.23 -26.99
N SER A 17 1.88 -28.29 -26.54
CA SER A 17 0.81 -27.40 -27.00
C SER A 17 0.02 -26.84 -25.82
N ALA A 18 -0.03 -25.51 -25.75
CA ALA A 18 -0.90 -24.80 -24.80
C ALA A 18 -2.27 -24.43 -25.41
N ALA A 19 -2.63 -25.00 -26.57
CA ALA A 19 -3.87 -24.71 -27.26
C ALA A 19 -5.01 -25.61 -26.73
N LEU A 20 -6.13 -24.98 -26.39
CA LEU A 20 -7.34 -25.67 -25.96
C LEU A 20 -8.23 -26.05 -27.15
N PRO A 21 -9.07 -27.09 -27.02
CA PRO A 21 -10.06 -27.41 -28.04
C PRO A 21 -11.02 -26.23 -28.28
N VAL A 22 -11.06 -25.74 -29.52
CA VAL A 22 -11.90 -24.61 -29.92
C VAL A 22 -13.34 -25.07 -30.11
N ILE A 23 -14.29 -24.37 -29.48
CA ILE A 23 -15.74 -24.51 -29.73
C ILE A 23 -16.19 -23.54 -30.82
N LEU A 24 -15.75 -22.29 -30.73
CA LEU A 24 -16.10 -21.24 -31.68
C LEU A 24 -14.99 -20.19 -31.73
N THR A 25 -14.57 -19.83 -32.93
CA THR A 25 -13.80 -18.61 -33.19
C THR A 25 -14.53 -17.80 -34.26
N ARG A 26 -14.80 -16.53 -33.98
CA ARG A 26 -15.54 -15.65 -34.90
C ARG A 26 -15.02 -14.22 -34.83
N SER A 27 -14.78 -13.61 -35.99
CA SER A 27 -14.49 -12.19 -36.10
C SER A 27 -15.48 -11.53 -37.05
N ALA A 28 -16.14 -10.46 -36.61
CA ALA A 28 -17.17 -9.79 -37.41
C ALA A 28 -17.40 -8.34 -36.96
N ALA A 29 -18.17 -7.60 -37.74
CA ALA A 29 -18.78 -6.37 -37.25
C ALA A 29 -19.81 -6.69 -36.16
N VAL A 30 -19.86 -5.86 -35.12
CA VAL A 30 -20.85 -5.98 -34.04
C VAL A 30 -22.24 -5.75 -34.63
N ARG A 31 -23.17 -6.67 -34.35
CA ARG A 31 -24.60 -6.56 -34.70
C ARG A 31 -25.41 -7.14 -33.56
N SER A 32 -26.54 -6.52 -33.24
CA SER A 32 -27.47 -7.07 -32.25
C SER A 32 -28.06 -8.40 -32.74
N GLY A 33 -28.09 -9.41 -31.86
CA GLY A 33 -28.57 -10.74 -32.20
C GLY A 33 -27.98 -11.83 -31.31
N ALA A 34 -28.39 -13.08 -31.55
CA ALA A 34 -27.90 -14.25 -30.83
C ALA A 34 -26.89 -15.04 -31.67
N ILE A 35 -25.79 -15.45 -31.03
CA ILE A 35 -24.76 -16.31 -31.61
C ILE A 35 -24.88 -17.69 -30.92
N PRO A 36 -25.39 -18.73 -31.60
CA PRO A 36 -25.56 -20.03 -30.98
C PRO A 36 -24.19 -20.71 -30.74
N LEU A 37 -24.02 -21.28 -29.55
CA LEU A 37 -22.88 -22.12 -29.20
C LEU A 37 -23.28 -23.60 -29.32
N LYS A 38 -22.54 -24.35 -30.15
CA LYS A 38 -22.80 -25.77 -30.42
C LYS A 38 -21.69 -26.64 -29.81
N GLY A 39 -21.99 -27.91 -29.53
CA GLY A 39 -20.97 -28.86 -29.04
C GLY A 39 -20.56 -28.68 -27.57
N LEU A 40 -21.44 -28.04 -26.77
CA LEU A 40 -21.30 -27.93 -25.33
C LEU A 40 -21.92 -29.14 -24.62
N ASP A 41 -21.39 -29.51 -23.46
CA ASP A 41 -21.82 -30.61 -22.60
C ASP A 41 -21.65 -30.25 -21.11
N GLN A 42 -22.06 -31.16 -20.22
CA GLN A 42 -21.99 -30.97 -18.77
C GLN A 42 -20.72 -31.56 -18.13
N LYS A 43 -19.88 -32.26 -18.90
CA LYS A 43 -18.64 -32.89 -18.42
C LYS A 43 -17.45 -31.93 -18.46
N HIS A 44 -17.57 -30.87 -19.24
CA HIS A 44 -16.56 -29.84 -19.41
C HIS A 44 -17.05 -28.48 -18.92
N GLN A 45 -16.11 -27.55 -18.82
CA GLN A 45 -16.39 -26.12 -18.69
C GLN A 45 -15.79 -25.37 -19.89
N TYR A 46 -16.10 -24.10 -20.03
CA TYR A 46 -15.77 -23.32 -21.22
C TYR A 46 -15.34 -21.91 -20.86
N SER A 47 -14.29 -21.44 -21.52
CA SER A 47 -13.95 -20.02 -21.49
C SER A 47 -14.63 -19.29 -22.64
N LEU A 48 -14.95 -18.02 -22.44
CA LEU A 48 -15.38 -17.10 -23.47
C LEU A 48 -14.55 -15.83 -23.38
N LEU A 49 -14.01 -15.36 -24.52
CA LEU A 49 -13.47 -14.01 -24.68
C LEU A 49 -14.24 -13.33 -25.81
N TYR A 50 -14.96 -12.26 -25.49
CA TYR A 50 -15.52 -11.33 -26.47
C TYR A 50 -14.74 -10.02 -26.40
N SER A 51 -14.01 -9.67 -27.45
CA SER A 51 -13.12 -8.50 -27.46
C SER A 51 -13.40 -7.60 -28.65
N LEU A 52 -13.59 -6.30 -28.37
CA LEU A 52 -13.66 -5.28 -29.40
C LEU A 52 -12.26 -4.95 -29.90
N THR A 53 -12.12 -4.77 -31.22
CA THR A 53 -10.83 -4.42 -31.84
C THR A 53 -10.33 -3.04 -31.42
N ALA A 54 -11.25 -2.16 -31.01
CA ALA A 54 -10.96 -0.87 -30.40
C ALA A 54 -12.07 -0.54 -29.39
N PRO A 55 -11.77 0.18 -28.29
CA PRO A 55 -12.79 0.69 -27.40
C PRO A 55 -13.78 1.60 -28.16
N PRO A 56 -15.10 1.48 -27.94
CA PRO A 56 -16.07 2.33 -28.60
C PRO A 56 -15.92 3.78 -28.12
N SER A 57 -15.92 4.74 -29.04
CA SER A 57 -15.87 6.17 -28.69
C SER A 57 -17.18 6.67 -28.09
N THR A 58 -18.32 6.10 -28.54
CA THR A 58 -19.67 6.33 -28.00
C THR A 58 -20.48 5.04 -28.04
N GLY A 59 -21.55 4.97 -27.23
CA GLY A 59 -22.41 3.80 -27.13
C GLY A 59 -21.79 2.63 -26.35
N THR A 60 -22.48 1.50 -26.37
CA THR A 60 -22.16 0.31 -25.60
C THR A 60 -22.43 -0.96 -26.39
N VAL A 61 -21.83 -2.07 -25.95
CA VAL A 61 -22.13 -3.42 -26.45
C VAL A 61 -22.39 -4.33 -25.25
N ALA A 62 -23.66 -4.63 -24.98
CA ALA A 62 -24.05 -5.57 -23.94
C ALA A 62 -23.94 -7.00 -24.46
N ILE A 63 -23.28 -7.86 -23.68
CA ILE A 63 -23.03 -9.27 -23.95
C ILE A 63 -23.69 -10.08 -22.85
N GLU A 64 -24.51 -11.05 -23.21
CA GLU A 64 -25.12 -12.00 -22.28
C GLU A 64 -24.87 -13.43 -22.77
N ILE A 65 -24.42 -14.31 -21.89
CA ILE A 65 -24.38 -15.75 -22.13
C ILE A 65 -25.66 -16.33 -21.54
N ARG A 66 -26.50 -16.97 -22.37
CA ARG A 66 -27.79 -17.52 -21.93
C ARG A 66 -27.93 -18.99 -22.25
N GLN A 67 -28.55 -19.74 -21.35
CA GLN A 67 -29.04 -21.09 -21.59
C GLN A 67 -30.58 -21.08 -21.59
N GLY A 68 -31.18 -20.98 -22.78
CA GLY A 68 -32.59 -20.65 -22.91
C GLY A 68 -32.90 -19.29 -22.28
N GLN A 69 -33.76 -19.25 -21.27
CA GLN A 69 -34.09 -18.02 -20.54
C GLN A 69 -33.12 -17.71 -19.39
N THR A 70 -32.35 -18.69 -18.93
CA THR A 70 -31.41 -18.54 -17.81
C THR A 70 -30.20 -17.73 -18.25
N LEU A 71 -29.93 -16.62 -17.55
CA LEU A 71 -28.69 -15.86 -17.69
C LEU A 71 -27.56 -16.60 -16.97
N ILE A 72 -26.41 -16.77 -17.63
CA ILE A 72 -25.22 -17.40 -17.06
C ILE A 72 -24.21 -16.33 -16.64
N ALA A 73 -23.91 -15.39 -17.53
CA ALA A 73 -22.99 -14.29 -17.29
C ALA A 73 -23.35 -13.12 -18.21
N ALA A 74 -23.06 -11.89 -17.80
CA ALA A 74 -23.28 -10.70 -18.61
C ALA A 74 -22.21 -9.65 -18.35
N LYS A 75 -21.99 -8.79 -19.36
CA LYS A 75 -21.19 -7.57 -19.22
C LYS A 75 -21.58 -6.54 -20.26
N THR A 76 -21.46 -5.26 -19.91
CA THR A 76 -21.56 -4.15 -20.88
C THR A 76 -20.18 -3.62 -21.24
N LEU A 77 -19.80 -3.72 -22.52
CA LEU A 77 -18.55 -3.16 -23.04
C LEU A 77 -18.73 -1.69 -23.43
N HIS A 78 -17.72 -0.86 -23.14
CA HIS A 78 -17.71 0.59 -23.38
C HIS A 78 -16.27 1.15 -23.50
N ALA A 79 -16.13 2.47 -23.59
CA ALA A 79 -14.84 3.15 -23.81
C ALA A 79 -13.74 2.85 -22.76
N GLY A 80 -14.12 2.45 -21.54
CA GLY A 80 -13.20 2.10 -20.46
C GLY A 80 -12.95 0.59 -20.31
N ASP A 81 -13.73 -0.24 -20.99
CA ASP A 81 -13.70 -1.71 -20.88
C ASP A 81 -14.16 -2.36 -22.19
N ALA A 82 -13.19 -2.80 -22.99
CA ALA A 82 -13.41 -3.21 -24.38
C ALA A 82 -13.47 -4.73 -24.58
N ASP A 83 -13.41 -5.53 -23.52
CA ASP A 83 -13.47 -6.98 -23.61
C ASP A 83 -14.16 -7.62 -22.40
N PHE A 84 -14.64 -8.83 -22.59
CA PHE A 84 -15.27 -9.65 -21.57
C PHE A 84 -14.70 -11.07 -21.63
N TYR A 85 -13.98 -11.46 -20.58
CA TYR A 85 -13.58 -12.83 -20.32
C TYR A 85 -14.44 -13.47 -19.23
N THR A 86 -14.85 -14.72 -19.40
CA THR A 86 -15.51 -15.47 -18.33
C THR A 86 -15.33 -16.97 -18.52
N GLN A 87 -15.52 -17.73 -17.44
CA GLN A 87 -15.64 -19.18 -17.46
C GLN A 87 -17.10 -19.56 -17.17
N PHE A 88 -17.62 -20.54 -17.89
CA PHE A 88 -18.98 -21.02 -17.69
C PHE A 88 -19.11 -22.52 -17.92
N ARG A 89 -20.15 -23.13 -17.32
CA ARG A 89 -20.50 -24.54 -17.51
C ARG A 89 -22.02 -24.73 -17.63
N LEU A 90 -22.43 -25.87 -18.18
CA LEU A 90 -23.84 -26.24 -18.28
C LEU A 90 -24.27 -27.02 -17.03
N VAL A 91 -25.25 -26.49 -16.30
CA VAL A 91 -25.84 -27.21 -15.15
C VAL A 91 -26.86 -28.25 -15.61
N LYS A 92 -27.58 -27.97 -16.71
CA LYS A 92 -28.55 -28.84 -17.37
C LYS A 92 -28.28 -28.91 -18.88
N PRO A 93 -28.79 -29.91 -19.62
CA PRO A 93 -28.79 -29.86 -21.08
C PRO A 93 -29.63 -28.68 -21.60
N GLY A 94 -29.20 -28.05 -22.69
CA GLY A 94 -29.96 -26.96 -23.31
C GLY A 94 -29.15 -26.14 -24.30
N ALA A 95 -29.83 -25.45 -25.21
CA ALA A 95 -29.20 -24.55 -26.17
C ALA A 95 -28.60 -23.33 -25.44
N VAL A 96 -27.35 -23.00 -25.78
CA VAL A 96 -26.62 -21.84 -25.25
C VAL A 96 -26.35 -20.86 -26.38
N SER A 97 -26.50 -19.57 -26.10
CA SER A 97 -26.15 -18.50 -27.04
C SER A 97 -25.45 -17.34 -26.35
N VAL A 98 -24.61 -16.65 -27.12
CA VAL A 98 -24.08 -15.32 -26.78
C VAL A 98 -25.00 -14.29 -27.42
N ASN A 99 -25.77 -13.59 -26.61
CA ASN A 99 -26.68 -12.55 -27.03
C ASN A 99 -25.98 -11.20 -26.97
N VAL A 100 -26.01 -10.47 -28.08
CA VAL A 100 -25.37 -9.17 -28.23
C VAL A 100 -26.45 -8.12 -28.43
N LYS A 101 -26.39 -7.04 -27.66
CA LYS A 101 -27.17 -5.82 -27.87
C LYS A 101 -26.20 -4.65 -28.02
N ALA A 102 -26.11 -4.10 -29.22
CA ALA A 102 -25.15 -3.06 -29.54
C ALA A 102 -25.83 -1.74 -29.86
N SER A 103 -25.30 -0.66 -29.28
CA SER A 103 -25.55 0.73 -29.69
C SER A 103 -24.31 1.38 -30.32
N ALA A 104 -23.13 0.76 -30.19
CA ALA A 104 -21.89 1.20 -30.81
C ALA A 104 -21.55 0.43 -32.09
N ALA A 105 -20.99 1.13 -33.08
CA ALA A 105 -20.39 0.51 -34.26
C ALA A 105 -18.96 0.08 -33.95
N ALA A 106 -18.70 -1.23 -33.97
CA ALA A 106 -17.38 -1.80 -33.68
C ALA A 106 -17.17 -3.11 -34.45
N LYS A 107 -15.94 -3.63 -34.42
CA LYS A 107 -15.61 -5.01 -34.80
C LYS A 107 -15.23 -5.78 -33.54
N TYR A 108 -15.52 -7.08 -33.53
CA TYR A 108 -15.19 -7.95 -32.42
C TYR A 108 -14.50 -9.23 -32.87
N THR A 109 -13.80 -9.84 -31.92
CA THR A 109 -13.36 -11.23 -31.94
C THR A 109 -14.04 -11.96 -30.79
N LEU A 110 -14.56 -13.16 -31.06
CA LEU A 110 -15.16 -14.06 -30.09
C LEU A 110 -14.39 -15.38 -30.14
N ALA A 111 -13.85 -15.81 -29.01
CA ALA A 111 -13.24 -17.12 -28.83
C ALA A 111 -13.96 -17.86 -27.71
N VAL A 112 -14.32 -19.12 -27.95
CA VAL A 112 -14.88 -20.03 -26.96
C VAL A 112 -14.07 -21.31 -26.99
N ASN A 113 -13.46 -21.67 -25.85
CA ASN A 113 -12.59 -22.84 -25.74
C ASN A 113 -13.11 -23.81 -24.68
N ARG A 114 -12.90 -25.11 -24.88
CA ARG A 114 -13.26 -26.17 -23.93
C ARG A 114 -12.13 -26.38 -22.92
N TRP A 115 -12.52 -26.45 -21.65
CA TRP A 115 -11.66 -26.74 -20.51
C TRP A 115 -12.10 -28.05 -19.82
N PRO A 116 -11.16 -28.81 -19.23
CA PRO A 116 -11.54 -29.84 -18.27
C PRO A 116 -12.22 -29.21 -17.05
N LEU A 117 -13.22 -29.89 -16.49
CA LEU A 117 -13.87 -29.46 -15.25
C LEU A 117 -12.91 -29.65 -14.07
N SER A 118 -12.74 -28.62 -13.25
CA SER A 118 -11.83 -28.66 -12.09
C SER A 118 -12.28 -27.70 -11.00
N ASN A 119 -12.09 -28.10 -9.73
CA ASN A 119 -12.33 -27.23 -8.56
C ASN A 119 -11.20 -26.21 -8.34
N ARG A 120 -10.12 -26.29 -9.13
CA ARG A 120 -9.00 -25.32 -9.12
C ARG A 120 -9.18 -24.16 -10.10
N LEU A 121 -10.30 -24.12 -10.83
CA LEU A 121 -10.67 -23.06 -11.76
C LEU A 121 -12.12 -22.65 -11.50
N LYS A 122 -12.40 -21.35 -11.33
CA LYS A 122 -13.78 -20.85 -11.23
C LYS A 122 -14.54 -21.26 -12.49
N SER A 123 -15.62 -22.03 -12.30
CA SER A 123 -16.32 -22.71 -13.39
C SER A 123 -17.54 -21.95 -13.91
N VAL A 124 -18.11 -21.05 -13.10
CA VAL A 124 -19.22 -20.13 -13.40
C VAL A 124 -19.15 -18.91 -12.47
N PRO A 125 -19.74 -17.77 -12.83
CA PRO A 125 -20.03 -16.70 -11.87
C PRO A 125 -20.89 -17.23 -10.72
N SER A 126 -20.50 -16.95 -9.47
CA SER A 126 -21.15 -17.51 -8.28
C SER A 126 -21.53 -16.40 -7.29
N HIS A 127 -22.49 -15.57 -7.67
CA HIS A 127 -22.88 -14.36 -6.93
C HIS A 127 -23.71 -14.61 -5.66
N ARG A 128 -24.17 -15.84 -5.45
CA ARG A 128 -24.98 -16.23 -4.31
C ARG A 128 -24.32 -17.36 -3.54
N TRP A 129 -24.42 -17.33 -2.22
CA TRP A 129 -23.85 -18.37 -1.36
C TRP A 129 -24.48 -19.75 -1.61
N GLN A 130 -25.73 -19.81 -2.06
CA GLN A 130 -26.42 -21.05 -2.43
C GLN A 130 -25.78 -21.73 -3.64
N ASP A 131 -25.11 -20.97 -4.50
CA ASP A 131 -24.46 -21.46 -5.72
C ASP A 131 -22.96 -21.73 -5.51
N ALA A 132 -22.48 -21.63 -4.26
CA ALA A 132 -21.06 -21.65 -3.92
C ALA A 132 -20.29 -22.83 -4.54
N LEU A 133 -19.18 -22.49 -5.19
CA LEU A 133 -18.36 -23.46 -5.92
C LEU A 133 -17.53 -24.33 -4.96
N PRO A 134 -17.52 -25.66 -5.13
CA PRO A 134 -16.69 -26.53 -4.29
C PRO A 134 -15.20 -26.28 -4.55
N ILE A 135 -14.42 -26.18 -3.47
CA ILE A 135 -12.96 -26.06 -3.52
C ILE A 135 -12.30 -27.05 -2.56
N GLU A 136 -11.00 -27.26 -2.75
CA GLU A 136 -10.14 -27.99 -1.82
C GLU A 136 -9.19 -27.00 -1.13
N THR A 137 -9.12 -27.05 0.21
CA THR A 137 -8.19 -26.20 0.97
C THR A 137 -6.74 -26.69 0.79
N GLY A 138 -5.77 -25.79 0.95
CA GLY A 138 -4.37 -26.09 0.64
C GLY A 138 -4.02 -25.95 -0.85
N THR A 139 -4.98 -25.56 -1.69
CA THR A 139 -4.80 -25.37 -3.14
C THR A 139 -5.05 -23.91 -3.55
N THR A 140 -4.64 -23.57 -4.77
CA THR A 140 -4.99 -22.31 -5.43
C THR A 140 -6.12 -22.52 -6.43
N VAL A 141 -7.13 -21.66 -6.35
CA VAL A 141 -8.19 -21.52 -7.34
C VAL A 141 -7.88 -20.32 -8.22
N PHE A 142 -7.77 -20.54 -9.53
CA PHE A 142 -7.66 -19.48 -10.53
C PHE A 142 -9.07 -19.00 -10.90
N ALA A 143 -9.28 -17.69 -10.97
CA ALA A 143 -10.60 -17.13 -11.19
C ALA A 143 -10.55 -15.82 -12.00
N SER A 144 -11.70 -15.46 -12.55
CA SER A 144 -11.97 -14.20 -13.22
C SER A 144 -13.21 -13.59 -12.60
N ASP A 145 -13.16 -12.28 -12.32
CA ASP A 145 -14.32 -11.45 -11.96
C ASP A 145 -14.50 -10.33 -13.00
N ASP A 146 -14.16 -10.63 -14.24
CA ASP A 146 -14.29 -9.71 -15.37
C ASP A 146 -15.76 -9.50 -15.78
N GLU A 147 -16.74 -10.13 -15.12
CA GLU A 147 -18.16 -9.78 -15.22
C GLU A 147 -18.42 -8.36 -14.67
N SER A 148 -17.65 -7.95 -13.66
CA SER A 148 -17.64 -6.58 -13.16
C SER A 148 -16.96 -5.64 -14.16
N GLU A 149 -17.48 -4.42 -14.33
CA GLU A 149 -16.82 -3.44 -15.20
C GLU A 149 -15.44 -3.02 -14.65
N TYR A 150 -14.42 -3.09 -15.50
CA TYR A 150 -13.05 -2.70 -15.14
C TYR A 150 -12.95 -1.21 -14.80
N VAL A 151 -13.60 -0.38 -15.62
CA VAL A 151 -13.87 1.03 -15.36
C VAL A 151 -15.39 1.16 -15.33
N PRO A 152 -16.01 1.79 -14.32
CA PRO A 152 -17.47 1.92 -14.29
C PRO A 152 -18.02 2.62 -15.53
N LEU A 153 -19.27 2.30 -15.91
CA LEU A 153 -19.97 3.01 -16.96
C LEU A 153 -20.01 4.53 -16.66
N PRO A 154 -19.87 5.40 -17.68
CA PRO A 154 -19.99 6.84 -17.48
C PRO A 154 -21.32 7.19 -16.80
N GLY A 155 -21.25 7.90 -15.67
CA GLY A 155 -22.42 8.32 -14.89
C GLY A 155 -22.91 7.32 -13.84
N THR A 156 -22.25 6.17 -13.67
CA THR A 156 -22.59 5.22 -12.58
C THR A 156 -22.45 5.92 -11.22
N PRO A 157 -23.52 5.94 -10.39
CA PRO A 157 -23.44 6.49 -9.03
C PRO A 157 -22.47 5.70 -8.15
N ARG A 158 -21.73 6.39 -7.26
CA ARG A 158 -20.75 5.76 -6.34
C ARG A 158 -21.35 4.57 -5.57
N LYS A 159 -22.56 4.73 -5.05
CA LYS A 159 -23.27 3.67 -4.33
C LYS A 159 -23.47 2.40 -5.16
N ALA A 160 -23.81 2.54 -6.45
CA ALA A 160 -23.98 1.41 -7.35
C ALA A 160 -22.65 0.71 -7.68
N THR A 161 -21.54 1.45 -7.69
CA THR A 161 -20.19 0.86 -7.83
C THR A 161 -19.80 0.02 -6.61
N VAL A 162 -20.16 0.48 -5.40
CA VAL A 162 -19.71 -0.13 -4.13
C VAL A 162 -20.63 -1.26 -3.66
N GLU A 163 -21.95 -1.06 -3.73
CA GLU A 163 -22.95 -1.98 -3.17
C GLU A 163 -23.43 -3.00 -4.20
N ASN A 164 -22.63 -3.31 -5.22
CA ASN A 164 -23.02 -4.27 -6.26
C ASN A 164 -23.16 -5.69 -5.65
N PRO A 165 -24.39 -6.24 -5.53
CA PRO A 165 -24.60 -7.56 -4.94
C PRO A 165 -24.01 -8.68 -5.79
N ASP A 166 -23.81 -8.44 -7.09
CA ASP A 166 -23.23 -9.39 -8.03
C ASP A 166 -21.69 -9.31 -8.10
N ALA A 167 -21.04 -8.48 -7.27
CA ALA A 167 -19.59 -8.32 -7.30
C ALA A 167 -18.82 -9.29 -6.38
N ALA A 168 -19.49 -10.31 -5.82
CA ALA A 168 -18.84 -11.31 -5.00
C ALA A 168 -18.94 -12.70 -5.62
N ASP A 169 -17.90 -13.51 -5.43
CA ASP A 169 -17.89 -14.94 -5.71
C ASP A 169 -17.95 -15.75 -4.42
N TRP A 170 -18.73 -16.81 -4.42
CA TRP A 170 -18.87 -17.73 -3.30
C TRP A 170 -18.24 -19.09 -3.58
N TYR A 171 -17.48 -19.57 -2.60
CA TYR A 171 -16.84 -20.89 -2.59
C TYR A 171 -17.25 -21.66 -1.34
N ARG A 172 -17.19 -22.99 -1.40
CA ARG A 172 -17.53 -23.89 -0.28
C ARG A 172 -16.52 -25.01 -0.13
N PHE A 173 -16.27 -25.41 1.11
CA PHE A 173 -15.48 -26.60 1.42
C PHE A 173 -16.01 -27.29 2.68
N GLU A 174 -15.73 -28.58 2.80
CA GLU A 174 -16.07 -29.37 3.98
C GLU A 174 -14.85 -29.49 4.89
N PHE A 175 -14.96 -29.01 6.13
CA PHE A 175 -13.96 -29.28 7.15
C PHE A 175 -14.31 -30.58 7.87
N THR A 176 -13.49 -31.61 7.68
CA THR A 176 -13.69 -32.95 8.26
C THR A 176 -12.63 -33.31 9.30
N GLY A 177 -11.66 -32.41 9.55
CA GLY A 177 -10.56 -32.65 10.46
C GLY A 177 -11.01 -32.93 11.90
N GLU A 178 -10.38 -33.91 12.53
CA GLU A 178 -10.59 -34.22 13.97
C GLU A 178 -9.84 -33.24 14.88
N LEU A 179 -8.74 -32.68 14.39
CA LEU A 179 -7.90 -31.73 15.11
C LEU A 179 -8.10 -30.31 14.54
N PRO A 180 -8.02 -29.27 15.40
CA PRO A 180 -8.04 -27.89 14.95
C PRO A 180 -6.97 -27.58 13.90
N LYS A 181 -7.32 -26.78 12.90
CA LYS A 181 -6.40 -26.32 11.84
C LYS A 181 -6.46 -24.80 11.70
N LEU A 182 -5.28 -24.18 11.59
CA LEU A 182 -5.16 -22.79 11.17
C LEU A 182 -5.16 -22.75 9.64
N ILE A 183 -6.07 -21.99 9.05
CA ILE A 183 -6.18 -21.81 7.61
C ILE A 183 -6.03 -20.33 7.27
N PHE A 184 -5.13 -20.04 6.35
CA PHE A 184 -4.97 -18.73 5.75
C PHE A 184 -5.78 -18.67 4.45
N PHE A 185 -6.67 -17.69 4.34
CA PHE A 185 -7.42 -17.40 3.13
C PHE A 185 -6.89 -16.10 2.52
N GLN A 186 -6.47 -16.14 1.27
CA GLN A 186 -5.80 -15.02 0.62
C GLN A 186 -6.28 -14.85 -0.82
N VAL A 187 -6.55 -13.61 -1.20
CA VAL A 187 -6.79 -13.24 -2.60
C VAL A 187 -5.49 -12.63 -3.14
N ASP A 188 -5.00 -13.13 -4.26
CA ASP A 188 -3.87 -12.55 -4.97
C ASP A 188 -4.29 -11.97 -6.31
N LEU A 189 -3.70 -10.82 -6.62
CA LEU A 189 -4.00 -10.00 -7.78
C LEU A 189 -2.71 -9.76 -8.54
N MET A 190 -2.77 -9.75 -9.88
CA MET A 190 -1.59 -9.40 -10.67
C MET A 190 -1.21 -7.93 -10.44
N GLU A 191 -2.20 -7.04 -10.53
CA GLU A 191 -2.02 -5.62 -10.26
C GLU A 191 -3.22 -5.11 -9.48
N ARG A 192 -2.95 -4.23 -8.49
CA ARG A 192 -3.96 -3.82 -7.51
C ARG A 192 -4.75 -2.59 -7.90
N ASP A 193 -4.28 -1.74 -8.80
CA ASP A 193 -5.00 -0.50 -9.14
C ASP A 193 -5.39 0.40 -7.93
N GLN A 194 -4.88 0.10 -6.73
CA GLN A 194 -5.26 0.70 -5.44
C GLN A 194 -6.76 0.61 -5.10
N ILE A 195 -7.44 -0.45 -5.55
CA ILE A 195 -8.83 -0.78 -5.17
C ILE A 195 -8.79 -1.87 -4.08
N PRO A 196 -9.51 -1.70 -2.95
CA PRO A 196 -9.58 -2.73 -1.92
C PRO A 196 -10.29 -4.01 -2.40
N VAL A 197 -9.94 -5.14 -1.78
CA VAL A 197 -10.57 -6.46 -1.99
C VAL A 197 -10.94 -7.09 -0.66
N ASP A 198 -11.84 -8.07 -0.69
CA ASP A 198 -12.29 -8.77 0.51
C ASP A 198 -12.28 -10.29 0.35
N VAL A 199 -11.82 -10.98 1.40
CA VAL A 199 -12.03 -12.41 1.62
C VAL A 199 -12.59 -12.64 3.02
N ALA A 200 -13.83 -13.13 3.06
CA ALA A 200 -14.54 -13.40 4.31
C ALA A 200 -14.93 -14.87 4.40
N VAL A 201 -14.92 -15.41 5.62
CA VAL A 201 -15.22 -16.81 5.91
C VAL A 201 -16.51 -16.92 6.72
N TYR A 202 -17.39 -17.83 6.32
CA TYR A 202 -18.64 -18.13 6.98
C TYR A 202 -18.72 -19.63 7.27
N ARG A 203 -19.57 -20.00 8.22
CA ARG A 203 -19.95 -21.39 8.46
C ARG A 203 -21.44 -21.53 8.22
N LEU A 204 -21.85 -22.63 7.59
CA LEU A 204 -23.26 -22.94 7.44
C LEU A 204 -23.81 -23.45 8.79
N ASN A 205 -24.77 -22.72 9.36
CA ASN A 205 -25.46 -23.10 10.59
C ASN A 205 -26.97 -22.94 10.40
N GLY A 206 -27.75 -24.00 10.68
CA GLY A 206 -29.20 -23.98 10.46
C GLY A 206 -29.62 -23.72 9.01
N GLY A 207 -28.73 -23.98 8.03
CA GLY A 207 -28.97 -23.72 6.60
C GLY A 207 -28.61 -22.32 6.12
N GLU A 208 -28.11 -21.44 7.00
CA GLU A 208 -27.73 -20.05 6.64
C GLU A 208 -26.23 -19.80 6.90
N PRO A 209 -25.57 -18.92 6.11
CA PRO A 209 -24.19 -18.53 6.34
C PRO A 209 -24.06 -17.60 7.55
N VAL A 210 -23.30 -18.02 8.57
CA VAL A 210 -22.95 -17.19 9.72
C VAL A 210 -21.47 -16.80 9.64
N PRO A 211 -21.10 -15.51 9.75
CA PRO A 211 -19.70 -15.09 9.76
C PRO A 211 -18.86 -15.86 10.78
N TYR A 212 -17.66 -16.28 10.39
CA TYR A 212 -16.75 -17.05 11.23
C TYR A 212 -15.49 -16.22 11.53
N TYR A 213 -15.20 -15.98 12.81
CA TYR A 213 -14.12 -15.10 13.27
C TYR A 213 -13.05 -15.78 14.15
N GLU A 214 -13.20 -17.08 14.46
CA GLU A 214 -12.23 -17.74 15.31
C GLU A 214 -10.85 -17.82 14.63
N GLY A 215 -9.79 -17.44 15.36
CA GLY A 215 -8.43 -17.31 14.84
C GLY A 215 -8.17 -16.04 14.02
N GLU A 216 -9.11 -15.08 14.02
CA GLU A 216 -8.92 -13.76 13.41
C GLU A 216 -7.76 -13.00 14.08
N ASP A 217 -6.99 -12.30 13.26
CA ASP A 217 -5.88 -11.49 13.71
C ASP A 217 -6.34 -10.05 14.01
N PRO A 218 -5.62 -9.31 14.87
CA PRO A 218 -6.02 -7.96 15.24
C PRO A 218 -6.04 -6.99 14.06
N VAL A 219 -5.38 -7.29 12.92
CA VAL A 219 -5.31 -6.43 11.72
C VAL A 219 -6.34 -6.72 10.65
N THR A 220 -7.21 -7.72 10.85
CA THR A 220 -8.35 -7.95 9.95
C THR A 220 -9.41 -6.86 10.03
N LEU A 221 -9.67 -6.32 11.21
CA LEU A 221 -10.59 -5.18 11.34
C LEU A 221 -9.95 -3.91 10.75
N PRO A 222 -10.74 -3.02 10.11
CA PRO A 222 -10.22 -1.74 9.63
C PRO A 222 -9.60 -0.95 10.78
N HIS A 223 -8.27 -0.90 10.82
CA HIS A 223 -7.53 -0.12 11.83
C HIS A 223 -7.80 1.38 11.69
N GLU A 224 -8.13 1.84 10.48
CA GLU A 224 -8.30 3.24 10.10
C GLU A 224 -9.28 3.37 8.91
N VAL A 225 -9.62 4.60 8.54
CA VAL A 225 -10.59 4.90 7.46
C VAL A 225 -10.15 4.31 6.11
N GLN A 226 -11.02 3.54 5.47
CA GLN A 226 -10.79 2.87 4.19
C GLN A 226 -11.95 3.14 3.22
N ALA A 227 -11.68 3.01 1.92
CA ALA A 227 -12.66 3.27 0.87
C ALA A 227 -13.76 2.20 0.79
N LEU A 228 -13.38 0.94 0.98
CA LEU A 228 -14.28 -0.20 1.03
C LEU A 228 -13.94 -1.02 2.28
N PRO A 229 -14.94 -1.56 2.99
CA PRO A 229 -14.68 -2.54 4.05
C PRO A 229 -14.22 -3.85 3.40
N GLY A 230 -13.02 -4.31 3.74
CA GLY A 230 -12.53 -5.59 3.22
C GLY A 230 -11.11 -5.91 3.64
N ASN A 231 -10.73 -7.18 3.51
CA ASN A 231 -9.37 -7.62 3.74
C ASN A 231 -8.90 -8.63 2.68
N LYS A 232 -7.72 -8.42 2.08
CA LYS A 232 -7.12 -9.34 1.08
C LYS A 232 -6.65 -10.69 1.67
N PHE A 233 -6.41 -10.74 2.97
CA PHE A 233 -5.93 -11.91 3.71
C PHE A 233 -6.68 -12.05 5.02
N THR A 234 -7.16 -13.26 5.35
CA THR A 234 -7.73 -13.50 6.67
C THR A 234 -7.33 -14.88 7.22
N PRO A 235 -6.78 -14.96 8.45
CA PRO A 235 -6.50 -16.23 9.11
C PRO A 235 -7.73 -16.72 9.90
N ARG A 236 -8.01 -18.03 9.89
CA ARG A 236 -9.06 -18.64 10.72
C ARG A 236 -8.61 -19.96 11.33
N LEU A 237 -8.96 -20.17 12.59
CA LEU A 237 -8.76 -21.42 13.31
C LEU A 237 -10.05 -22.22 13.27
N LEU A 238 -10.08 -23.28 12.46
CA LEU A 238 -11.23 -24.18 12.32
C LEU A 238 -11.13 -25.31 13.33
N LYS A 239 -12.14 -25.43 14.20
CA LYS A 239 -12.22 -26.47 15.25
C LYS A 239 -13.36 -27.46 15.06
N GLN A 240 -14.38 -27.09 14.29
CA GLN A 240 -15.63 -27.83 14.24
C GLN A 240 -15.89 -28.32 12.84
N LYS A 241 -16.26 -29.60 12.71
CA LYS A 241 -16.65 -30.17 11.43
C LYS A 241 -17.86 -29.45 10.83
N GLY A 242 -17.93 -29.46 9.51
CA GLY A 242 -19.08 -29.00 8.73
C GLY A 242 -18.70 -28.18 7.50
N THR A 243 -19.74 -27.62 6.88
CA THR A 243 -19.62 -26.81 5.67
C THR A 243 -19.20 -25.38 6.01
N TYR A 244 -18.12 -24.94 5.38
CA TYR A 244 -17.65 -23.57 5.41
C TYR A 244 -17.78 -22.93 4.03
N LEU A 245 -18.01 -21.62 4.04
CA LEU A 245 -18.18 -20.80 2.86
C LEU A 245 -17.12 -19.69 2.85
N ILE A 246 -16.65 -19.33 1.67
CA ILE A 246 -15.72 -18.23 1.47
C ILE A 246 -16.39 -17.27 0.49
N ARG A 247 -16.50 -16.00 0.87
CA ARG A 247 -16.91 -14.92 0.00
C ARG A 247 -15.67 -14.16 -0.45
N VAL A 248 -15.51 -13.99 -1.75
CA VAL A 248 -14.45 -13.19 -2.35
C VAL A 248 -15.07 -12.02 -3.10
N HIS A 249 -14.73 -10.80 -2.74
CA HIS A 249 -15.02 -9.60 -3.53
C HIS A 249 -13.71 -9.10 -4.13
N ALA A 250 -13.49 -9.41 -5.41
CA ALA A 250 -12.27 -9.04 -6.11
C ALA A 250 -12.46 -7.74 -6.90
N GLY A 251 -13.36 -7.68 -7.88
CA GLY A 251 -13.47 -6.54 -8.79
C GLY A 251 -12.28 -6.42 -9.76
N TYR A 252 -11.66 -7.56 -10.12
CA TYR A 252 -10.53 -7.64 -11.06
C TYR A 252 -10.78 -8.63 -12.18
N PRO A 253 -10.23 -8.39 -13.39
CA PRO A 253 -10.39 -9.32 -14.50
C PRO A 253 -9.83 -10.72 -14.18
N GLU A 254 -8.85 -10.81 -13.29
CA GLU A 254 -8.28 -12.07 -12.82
C GLU A 254 -7.90 -11.99 -11.33
N TYR A 255 -8.08 -13.08 -10.60
CA TYR A 255 -7.59 -13.24 -9.23
C TYR A 255 -7.27 -14.71 -8.92
N LYS A 256 -6.51 -14.92 -7.84
CA LYS A 256 -6.17 -16.24 -7.30
C LYS A 256 -6.66 -16.33 -5.86
N LEU A 257 -7.55 -17.26 -5.54
CA LEU A 257 -7.90 -17.58 -4.17
C LEU A 257 -6.95 -18.67 -3.67
N ARG A 258 -6.08 -18.33 -2.73
CA ARG A 258 -5.13 -19.25 -2.10
C ARG A 258 -5.59 -19.62 -0.70
N THR A 259 -5.47 -20.90 -0.40
CA THR A 259 -5.65 -21.42 0.96
C THR A 259 -4.40 -22.14 1.41
N ARG A 260 -3.94 -21.89 2.64
CA ARG A 260 -2.80 -22.59 3.26
C ARG A 260 -3.24 -23.15 4.61
N VAL A 261 -2.92 -24.41 4.87
CA VAL A 261 -3.41 -25.16 6.04
C VAL A 261 -2.22 -25.52 6.93
N TYR A 262 -2.34 -25.21 8.21
CA TYR A 262 -1.36 -25.53 9.26
C TYR A 262 -2.04 -26.24 10.43
N ASP A 263 -1.24 -26.92 11.25
CA ASP A 263 -1.71 -27.31 12.59
C ASP A 263 -2.02 -26.07 13.43
N ALA A 264 -2.82 -26.23 14.48
CA ALA A 264 -3.15 -25.11 15.34
C ALA A 264 -1.96 -24.73 16.26
N PRO A 265 -1.54 -23.44 16.30
CA PRO A 265 -0.55 -22.97 17.27
C PRO A 265 -1.11 -22.95 18.71
N PRO A 266 -0.25 -22.86 19.74
CA PRO A 266 1.21 -22.71 19.68
C PRO A 266 1.94 -24.00 19.29
N TYR A 267 3.08 -23.87 18.59
CA TYR A 267 3.89 -25.02 18.19
C TYR A 267 5.01 -25.30 19.18
N SER A 268 5.28 -26.59 19.40
CA SER A 268 6.46 -27.07 20.13
C SER A 268 7.70 -27.14 19.23
N ASP A 269 7.53 -27.34 17.92
CA ASP A 269 8.61 -27.28 16.94
C ASP A 269 8.86 -25.82 16.50
N PRO A 270 10.05 -25.24 16.80
CA PRO A 270 10.39 -23.88 16.41
C PRO A 270 10.40 -23.68 14.88
N HIS A 271 10.69 -24.71 14.09
CA HIS A 271 10.70 -24.58 12.63
C HIS A 271 9.27 -24.33 12.09
N GLN A 272 8.28 -25.05 12.62
CA GLN A 272 6.88 -24.84 12.30
C GLN A 272 6.40 -23.47 12.78
N ALA A 273 6.81 -23.05 13.98
CA ALA A 273 6.52 -21.72 14.53
C ALA A 273 7.01 -20.59 13.62
N VAL A 274 8.27 -20.67 13.17
CA VAL A 274 8.86 -19.69 12.23
C VAL A 274 8.14 -19.73 10.88
N ARG A 275 7.90 -20.90 10.30
CA ARG A 275 7.22 -21.05 8.99
C ARG A 275 5.87 -20.35 8.98
N THR A 276 4.99 -20.70 9.93
CA THR A 276 3.63 -20.12 10.00
C THR A 276 3.67 -18.62 10.23
N ALA A 277 4.57 -18.14 11.09
CA ALA A 277 4.67 -16.72 11.41
C ALA A 277 5.20 -15.86 10.25
N VAL A 278 6.15 -16.40 9.47
CA VAL A 278 6.67 -15.71 8.28
C VAL A 278 5.60 -15.63 7.19
N ASP A 279 4.81 -16.68 6.98
CA ASP A 279 3.67 -16.64 6.06
C ASP A 279 2.61 -15.63 6.51
N TYR A 280 2.26 -15.67 7.79
CA TYR A 280 1.32 -14.73 8.40
C TYR A 280 1.75 -13.27 8.20
N ILE A 281 2.98 -12.93 8.62
CA ILE A 281 3.41 -11.52 8.66
C ILE A 281 3.53 -10.91 7.26
N LEU A 282 3.95 -11.71 6.25
CA LEU A 282 3.98 -11.26 4.86
C LEU A 282 2.57 -11.04 4.30
N ALA A 283 1.67 -12.00 4.50
CA ALA A 283 0.30 -11.90 4.00
C ALA A 283 -0.46 -10.74 4.66
N ALA A 284 -0.33 -10.57 5.98
CA ALA A 284 -0.95 -9.47 6.72
C ALA A 284 -0.39 -8.10 6.31
N GLY A 285 0.94 -7.97 6.16
CA GLY A 285 1.57 -6.72 5.72
C GLY A 285 1.16 -6.35 4.30
N ASP A 286 1.10 -7.35 3.42
CA ASP A 286 0.63 -7.20 2.05
C ASP A 286 -0.85 -6.76 1.97
N SER A 287 -1.70 -7.35 2.81
CA SER A 287 -3.12 -7.06 2.88
C SER A 287 -3.41 -5.63 3.28
N TRP A 288 -2.65 -5.09 4.24
CA TRP A 288 -2.76 -3.69 4.66
C TRP A 288 -2.60 -2.72 3.47
N HIS A 289 -1.69 -3.01 2.54
CA HIS A 289 -1.48 -2.19 1.33
C HIS A 289 -2.55 -2.38 0.27
N ALA A 290 -3.30 -3.49 0.29
CA ALA A 290 -4.44 -3.67 -0.59
C ALA A 290 -5.63 -2.81 -0.15
N ASN A 291 -5.83 -2.66 1.16
CA ASN A 291 -6.95 -1.90 1.72
C ASN A 291 -6.69 -0.38 1.76
N THR A 292 -5.42 0.04 1.67
CA THR A 292 -5.01 1.47 1.60
C THR A 292 -5.66 2.36 2.68
N PRO A 293 -5.33 2.13 3.97
CA PRO A 293 -5.93 2.86 5.10
C PRO A 293 -5.55 4.35 5.14
N ARG A 294 -6.09 5.08 6.12
CA ARG A 294 -5.94 6.55 6.29
C ARG A 294 -6.48 7.34 5.12
N ARG A 295 -7.65 6.97 4.59
CA ARG A 295 -8.29 7.65 3.45
C ARG A 295 -7.44 7.62 2.17
N GLY A 296 -6.57 6.63 2.03
CA GLY A 296 -5.69 6.50 0.88
C GLY A 296 -6.34 5.83 -0.34
N GLY A 297 -7.37 5.00 -0.11
CA GLY A 297 -8.01 4.18 -1.14
C GLY A 297 -9.03 4.90 -2.01
N VAL A 298 -9.23 4.36 -3.21
CA VAL A 298 -10.23 4.83 -4.20
C VAL A 298 -11.33 3.78 -4.41
N LEU A 299 -12.50 4.22 -4.88
CA LEU A 299 -13.64 3.34 -5.15
C LEU A 299 -13.64 2.77 -6.58
N ASP A 300 -12.90 3.38 -7.50
CA ASP A 300 -12.87 3.00 -8.90
C ASP A 300 -11.54 3.38 -9.59
N ARG A 301 -11.34 2.87 -10.81
CA ARG A 301 -10.13 3.10 -11.61
C ARG A 301 -10.13 4.46 -12.33
N VAL A 302 -11.21 5.26 -12.24
CA VAL A 302 -11.24 6.64 -12.76
C VAL A 302 -10.54 7.58 -11.80
N SER A 303 -10.84 7.44 -10.52
CA SER A 303 -10.31 8.22 -9.41
C SER A 303 -8.78 8.10 -9.31
N SER A 304 -8.10 9.20 -8.98
CA SER A 304 -6.66 9.16 -8.70
C SER A 304 -6.40 9.03 -7.20
N VAL A 305 -5.38 8.25 -6.86
CA VAL A 305 -4.84 8.24 -5.50
C VAL A 305 -4.02 9.49 -5.23
N HIS A 306 -3.84 9.80 -3.95
CA HIS A 306 -2.84 10.78 -3.51
C HIS A 306 -1.43 10.22 -3.67
N GLN A 307 -0.43 11.08 -3.91
CA GLN A 307 0.96 10.68 -3.96
C GLN A 307 1.43 9.96 -2.68
N GLU A 308 0.89 10.35 -1.52
CA GLU A 308 1.18 9.67 -0.25
C GLU A 308 0.80 8.17 -0.30
N THR A 309 -0.36 7.83 -0.86
CA THR A 309 -0.82 6.43 -1.00
C THR A 309 0.11 5.61 -1.90
N SER A 310 0.54 6.20 -3.03
CA SER A 310 1.37 5.50 -4.02
C SER A 310 2.81 5.27 -3.54
N LEU A 311 3.30 6.07 -2.58
CA LEU A 311 4.66 5.97 -2.03
C LEU A 311 4.74 5.38 -0.62
N CYS A 312 3.61 5.23 0.07
CA CYS A 312 3.56 4.73 1.44
C CYS A 312 4.39 3.44 1.66
N VAL A 313 5.25 3.44 2.67
CA VAL A 313 6.07 2.30 3.08
C VAL A 313 6.05 2.21 4.60
N GLY A 314 5.14 1.42 5.17
CA GLY A 314 4.98 1.34 6.62
C GLY A 314 6.15 0.62 7.29
N CYS A 315 6.55 1.04 8.51
CA CYS A 315 7.44 0.23 9.34
C CYS A 315 6.80 -1.14 9.61
N HIS A 316 5.57 -1.13 10.12
CA HIS A 316 4.86 -2.36 10.53
C HIS A 316 4.42 -3.22 9.33
N THR A 317 4.01 -2.62 8.23
CA THR A 317 3.34 -3.34 7.13
C THR A 317 4.24 -3.59 5.92
N THR A 318 5.48 -3.06 5.94
CA THR A 318 6.45 -3.25 4.85
C THR A 318 7.84 -3.62 5.36
N HIS A 319 8.40 -2.90 6.34
CA HIS A 319 9.75 -3.18 6.82
C HIS A 319 9.81 -4.44 7.69
N PHE A 320 8.90 -4.58 8.66
CA PHE A 320 8.91 -5.72 9.60
C PHE A 320 8.63 -7.07 8.92
N PRO A 321 7.63 -7.18 8.00
CA PRO A 321 7.40 -8.42 7.26
C PRO A 321 8.60 -8.82 6.40
N GLN A 322 9.19 -7.87 5.68
CA GLN A 322 10.38 -8.13 4.87
C GLN A 322 11.57 -8.50 5.74
N ARG A 323 11.81 -7.80 6.86
CA ARG A 323 12.91 -8.14 7.78
C ARG A 323 12.77 -9.56 8.32
N ALA A 324 11.56 -9.95 8.74
CA ALA A 324 11.27 -11.31 9.20
C ALA A 324 11.59 -12.36 8.12
N GLN A 325 11.03 -12.24 6.92
CA GLN A 325 11.26 -13.20 5.84
C GLN A 325 12.71 -13.23 5.36
N LEU A 326 13.36 -12.09 5.20
CA LEU A 326 14.70 -12.00 4.61
C LEU A 326 15.77 -12.56 5.55
N TYR A 327 15.66 -12.34 6.86
CA TYR A 327 16.54 -12.98 7.83
C TYR A 327 16.22 -14.48 7.99
N ALA A 328 14.94 -14.87 8.00
CA ALA A 328 14.58 -16.28 7.98
C ALA A 328 15.15 -17.00 6.74
N ALA A 329 15.17 -16.33 5.58
CA ALA A 329 15.80 -16.84 4.36
C ALA A 329 17.32 -17.03 4.50
N ARG A 330 18.03 -16.08 5.13
CA ARG A 330 19.46 -16.24 5.49
C ARG A 330 19.69 -17.48 6.37
N ASN A 331 18.74 -17.77 7.24
CA ASN A 331 18.76 -18.93 8.14
C ASN A 331 18.13 -20.20 7.52
N GLY A 332 17.90 -20.22 6.20
CA GLY A 332 17.50 -21.42 5.47
C GLY A 332 16.00 -21.66 5.28
N TYR A 333 15.14 -20.78 5.79
CA TYR A 333 13.69 -20.91 5.59
C TYR A 333 13.29 -20.46 4.18
N PRO A 334 12.49 -21.24 3.43
CA PRO A 334 12.10 -20.89 2.07
C PRO A 334 11.12 -19.71 2.04
N VAL A 335 10.96 -19.08 0.88
CA VAL A 335 9.93 -18.07 0.66
C VAL A 335 8.69 -18.75 0.06
N VAL A 336 7.57 -18.74 0.78
CA VAL A 336 6.29 -19.32 0.31
C VAL A 336 5.36 -18.21 -0.19
N GLU A 337 5.22 -17.09 0.54
CA GLU A 337 4.49 -15.89 0.12
C GLU A 337 5.29 -15.04 -0.90
N ARG A 338 5.64 -15.65 -2.04
CA ARG A 338 6.53 -15.03 -3.04
C ARG A 338 5.97 -13.75 -3.65
N GLN A 339 4.67 -13.72 -3.97
CA GLN A 339 4.00 -12.53 -4.53
C GLN A 339 3.98 -11.38 -3.52
N GLN A 340 3.76 -11.67 -2.23
CA GLN A 340 3.76 -10.68 -1.15
C GLN A 340 5.16 -10.09 -1.00
N LEU A 341 6.18 -10.94 -0.92
CA LEU A 341 7.56 -10.47 -0.79
C LEU A 341 7.96 -9.61 -2.00
N GLN A 342 7.67 -10.07 -3.22
CA GLN A 342 7.93 -9.31 -4.44
C GLN A 342 7.25 -7.93 -4.40
N PHE A 343 5.96 -7.87 -4.07
CA PHE A 343 5.21 -6.61 -4.00
C PHE A 343 5.81 -5.63 -2.97
N LEU A 344 6.14 -6.13 -1.76
CA LEU A 344 6.72 -5.29 -0.71
C LEU A 344 8.12 -4.79 -1.08
N SER A 345 8.93 -5.62 -1.77
CA SER A 345 10.24 -5.22 -2.28
C SER A 345 10.14 -4.20 -3.42
N GLU A 346 9.17 -4.37 -4.33
CA GLU A 346 8.87 -3.36 -5.37
C GLU A 346 8.47 -2.01 -4.77
N ARG A 347 7.67 -2.00 -3.69
CA ARG A 347 7.35 -0.77 -2.96
C ARG A 347 8.60 -0.08 -2.43
N PHE A 348 9.59 -0.82 -1.92
CA PHE A 348 10.87 -0.25 -1.51
C PHE A 348 11.62 0.36 -2.70
N TYR A 349 11.78 -0.37 -3.80
CA TYR A 349 12.47 0.17 -4.98
C TYR A 349 11.75 1.37 -5.62
N ASN A 350 10.45 1.50 -5.42
CA ASN A 350 9.64 2.59 -5.94
C ASN A 350 9.65 3.86 -5.06
N ASN A 351 9.94 3.73 -3.76
CA ASN A 351 9.75 4.83 -2.81
C ASN A 351 10.79 5.97 -2.92
N PRO A 352 12.12 5.72 -2.97
CA PRO A 352 13.11 6.80 -2.99
C PRO A 352 12.97 7.72 -4.21
N ARG A 353 13.08 9.01 -3.95
CA ARG A 353 12.94 10.11 -4.92
C ARG A 353 14.13 11.06 -4.80
N PRO A 354 14.50 11.80 -5.87
CA PRO A 354 15.63 12.72 -5.82
C PRO A 354 15.50 13.72 -4.66
N PHE A 355 16.58 13.90 -3.90
CA PHE A 355 16.64 14.82 -2.77
C PHE A 355 16.97 16.23 -3.24
N TYR A 356 16.17 17.21 -2.82
CA TYR A 356 16.25 18.58 -3.33
C TYR A 356 17.61 19.21 -3.13
N GLY A 357 18.11 19.86 -4.17
CA GLY A 357 19.43 20.50 -4.18
C GLY A 357 20.58 19.51 -4.36
N PHE A 358 20.35 18.20 -4.18
CA PHE A 358 21.35 17.13 -4.24
C PHE A 358 21.09 16.12 -5.35
N GLU A 359 20.19 16.42 -6.28
CA GLU A 359 19.79 15.51 -7.35
C GLU A 359 20.97 15.08 -8.22
N GLN A 360 21.90 15.99 -8.51
CA GLN A 360 23.13 15.70 -9.27
C GLN A 360 24.11 14.79 -8.53
N GLN A 361 24.08 14.79 -7.19
CA GLN A 361 24.88 13.87 -6.38
C GLN A 361 24.21 12.49 -6.28
N GLY A 362 22.96 12.36 -6.74
CA GLY A 362 22.19 11.13 -6.68
C GLY A 362 21.52 10.86 -5.33
N ALA A 363 21.63 11.77 -4.35
CA ALA A 363 21.00 11.60 -3.05
C ALA A 363 19.48 11.50 -3.18
N THR A 364 18.88 10.63 -2.36
CA THR A 364 17.44 10.37 -2.36
C THR A 364 16.80 10.63 -1.00
N TRP A 365 15.49 10.86 -0.99
CA TRP A 365 14.68 10.87 0.22
C TRP A 365 13.39 10.07 0.05
N ALA A 366 12.69 9.83 1.15
CA ALA A 366 11.43 9.09 1.19
C ALA A 366 10.31 9.97 1.76
N ARG A 367 9.17 10.04 1.04
CA ARG A 367 7.92 10.57 1.57
C ARG A 367 7.33 9.53 2.54
N MET A 368 6.63 9.97 3.60
CA MET A 368 5.84 9.18 4.58
C MET A 368 6.45 8.90 5.97
N ILE A 369 7.77 8.98 6.21
CA ILE A 369 8.33 8.62 7.53
C ILE A 369 9.32 9.66 8.07
N SER A 370 9.20 9.95 9.37
CA SER A 370 9.99 10.93 10.12
C SER A 370 11.38 10.45 10.57
N ALA A 371 11.72 9.18 10.36
CA ALA A 371 13.01 8.56 10.70
C ALA A 371 13.88 8.39 9.45
N ALA A 372 14.45 9.51 8.97
CA ALA A 372 15.04 9.60 7.64
C ALA A 372 16.19 8.60 7.41
N ALA A 373 17.19 8.57 8.29
CA ALA A 373 18.34 7.68 8.11
C ALA A 373 17.97 6.22 8.39
N ASN A 374 17.10 5.96 9.39
CA ASN A 374 16.65 4.60 9.66
C ASN A 374 15.93 3.98 8.46
N VAL A 375 15.02 4.73 7.85
CA VAL A 375 14.14 4.22 6.80
C VAL A 375 14.94 3.91 5.55
N LEU A 376 15.76 4.85 5.08
CA LEU A 376 16.59 4.58 3.89
C LEU A 376 17.64 3.51 4.19
N GLY A 377 18.33 3.60 5.33
CA GLY A 377 19.31 2.59 5.74
C GLY A 377 18.69 1.19 5.76
N ARG A 378 17.55 1.02 6.43
CA ARG A 378 16.86 -0.28 6.53
C ARG A 378 16.36 -0.75 5.17
N MET A 379 15.83 0.13 4.32
CA MET A 379 15.45 -0.24 2.94
C MET A 379 16.64 -0.79 2.15
N SER A 380 17.76 -0.06 2.15
CA SER A 380 18.98 -0.49 1.45
C SER A 380 19.49 -1.81 2.00
N HIS A 381 19.56 -1.96 3.33
CA HIS A 381 19.98 -3.19 4.01
C HIS A 381 19.11 -4.39 3.64
N LEU A 382 17.79 -4.25 3.71
CA LEU A 382 16.88 -5.35 3.39
C LEU A 382 16.92 -5.71 1.91
N MET A 383 17.01 -4.73 1.01
CA MET A 383 17.15 -5.02 -0.42
C MET A 383 18.49 -5.67 -0.76
N ASP A 384 19.56 -5.36 -0.04
CA ASP A 384 20.84 -6.07 -0.17
C ASP A 384 20.69 -7.56 0.18
N ILE A 385 19.94 -7.87 1.25
CA ILE A 385 19.62 -9.26 1.61
C ILE A 385 18.76 -9.94 0.54
N PHE A 386 17.71 -9.26 0.08
CA PHE A 386 16.82 -9.79 -0.96
C PHE A 386 17.59 -10.12 -2.25
N GLU A 387 18.47 -9.22 -2.67
CA GLU A 387 19.30 -9.39 -3.86
C GLU A 387 20.30 -10.53 -3.71
N ASP A 388 20.94 -10.66 -2.54
CA ASP A 388 21.92 -11.71 -2.28
C ASP A 388 21.28 -13.10 -2.09
N GLN A 389 20.13 -13.18 -1.42
CA GLN A 389 19.53 -14.44 -0.96
C GLN A 389 18.41 -14.97 -1.85
N ILE A 390 17.75 -14.10 -2.61
CA ILE A 390 16.49 -14.42 -3.30
C ILE A 390 16.52 -14.05 -4.77
N SER A 391 16.66 -12.77 -5.13
CA SER A 391 16.52 -12.38 -6.55
C SER A 391 17.76 -12.63 -7.38
N GLY A 392 18.96 -12.49 -6.81
CA GLY A 392 20.22 -12.49 -7.55
C GLY A 392 20.42 -11.24 -8.43
N GLU A 393 19.56 -10.22 -8.30
CA GLU A 393 19.49 -9.06 -9.21
C GLU A 393 19.94 -7.77 -8.52
N ARG A 394 21.23 -7.44 -8.56
CA ARG A 394 21.79 -6.25 -7.89
C ARG A 394 21.27 -4.94 -8.50
N ARG A 395 20.65 -4.06 -7.69
CA ARG A 395 20.20 -2.72 -8.12
C ARG A 395 21.08 -1.59 -7.58
N ALA A 396 22.33 -1.52 -8.07
CA ALA A 396 23.35 -0.60 -7.53
C ALA A 396 22.91 0.86 -7.40
N ALA A 397 22.19 1.41 -8.38
CA ALA A 397 21.72 2.80 -8.36
C ALA A 397 20.74 3.11 -7.22
N PHE A 398 19.97 2.11 -6.76
CA PHE A 398 19.07 2.25 -5.60
C PHE A 398 19.88 2.42 -4.30
N HIS A 399 20.84 1.53 -4.06
CA HIS A 399 21.71 1.58 -2.88
C HIS A 399 22.58 2.84 -2.86
N GLN A 400 23.13 3.23 -4.01
CA GLN A 400 23.98 4.41 -4.12
C GLN A 400 23.23 5.68 -3.74
N GLY A 401 22.02 5.91 -4.26
CA GLY A 401 21.28 7.13 -3.93
C GLY A 401 20.91 7.25 -2.45
N ILE A 402 20.65 6.11 -1.79
CA ILE A 402 20.46 6.04 -0.35
C ILE A 402 21.78 6.35 0.39
N ALA A 403 22.89 5.75 -0.03
CA ALA A 403 24.19 5.98 0.58
C ALA A 403 24.61 7.45 0.51
N GLU A 404 24.29 8.16 -0.58
CA GLU A 404 24.59 9.60 -0.70
C GLU A 404 23.80 10.44 0.31
N TYR A 405 22.52 10.12 0.60
CA TYR A 405 21.81 10.79 1.69
C TYR A 405 22.44 10.50 3.06
N LEU A 406 22.79 9.24 3.32
CA LEU A 406 23.39 8.84 4.61
C LEU A 406 24.76 9.50 4.85
N LYS A 407 25.54 9.76 3.79
CA LYS A 407 26.77 10.56 3.88
C LYS A 407 26.48 12.00 4.30
N LEU A 408 25.44 12.65 3.75
CA LEU A 408 25.01 13.99 4.18
C LEU A 408 24.52 14.01 5.63
N TYR A 409 23.83 12.95 6.05
CA TYR A 409 23.40 12.78 7.43
C TYR A 409 24.59 12.73 8.39
N TYR A 410 25.61 11.90 8.14
CA TYR A 410 26.79 11.79 9.01
C TYR A 410 27.90 12.83 8.74
N ALA A 411 27.69 13.76 7.80
CA ALA A 411 28.68 14.77 7.45
C ALA A 411 28.98 15.70 8.63
N GLY A 412 30.27 15.86 8.96
CA GLY A 412 30.71 16.76 10.04
C GLY A 412 30.38 16.28 11.46
N ARG A 413 29.91 15.04 11.63
CA ARG A 413 29.65 14.45 12.95
C ARG A 413 30.83 13.58 13.40
N ASP A 414 31.13 13.65 14.68
CA ASP A 414 32.13 12.86 15.41
C ASP A 414 31.49 11.86 16.40
N LYS A 415 30.21 12.05 16.71
CA LYS A 415 29.38 11.17 17.57
C LYS A 415 28.08 10.77 16.90
N LEU A 416 27.45 9.74 17.43
CA LEU A 416 26.13 9.31 16.98
C LEU A 416 25.08 10.41 17.24
N PRO A 417 24.16 10.65 16.28
CA PRO A 417 22.97 11.48 16.49
C PRO A 417 22.03 10.90 17.56
N ALA A 418 21.02 11.68 17.95
CA ALA A 418 19.94 11.21 18.82
C ALA A 418 19.09 10.12 18.13
N ASP A 419 18.23 9.46 18.92
CA ASP A 419 17.25 8.50 18.39
C ASP A 419 16.31 9.18 17.38
N GLU A 420 15.91 8.43 16.36
CA GLU A 420 14.91 8.89 15.41
C GLU A 420 13.50 8.52 15.87
N THR A 421 12.50 9.30 15.47
CA THR A 421 11.09 8.98 15.68
C THR A 421 10.44 8.64 14.36
N ASN A 422 9.70 7.53 14.32
CA ASN A 422 8.82 7.17 13.20
C ASN A 422 7.34 7.44 13.56
N GLY A 423 7.08 8.26 14.59
CA GLY A 423 5.74 8.51 15.13
C GLY A 423 5.24 7.42 16.09
N ASN A 424 6.03 6.37 16.37
CA ASN A 424 5.69 5.31 17.32
C ASN A 424 6.75 5.20 18.43
N THR A 425 6.37 4.55 19.54
CA THR A 425 7.29 4.11 20.59
C THR A 425 7.56 2.60 20.49
N PRO A 426 8.68 2.11 21.05
CA PRO A 426 9.86 2.88 21.44
C PRO A 426 10.48 3.63 20.24
N LEU A 427 11.24 4.70 20.53
CA LEU A 427 11.98 5.43 19.50
C LEU A 427 12.98 4.50 18.79
N VAL A 428 13.37 4.88 17.57
CA VAL A 428 14.36 4.15 16.79
C VAL A 428 15.75 4.42 17.37
N SER A 429 16.39 3.35 17.86
CA SER A 429 17.73 3.42 18.44
C SER A 429 18.75 3.99 17.45
N THR A 430 19.56 4.94 17.91
CA THR A 430 20.69 5.48 17.15
C THR A 430 21.70 4.40 16.71
N TYR A 431 21.81 3.28 17.45
CA TYR A 431 22.63 2.14 17.07
C TYR A 431 22.05 1.38 15.87
N GLU A 432 20.72 1.23 15.80
CA GLU A 432 20.07 0.67 14.62
C GLU A 432 20.28 1.56 13.39
N VAL A 433 20.15 2.88 13.56
CA VAL A 433 20.40 3.86 12.50
C VAL A 433 21.84 3.76 11.99
N ALA A 434 22.81 3.77 12.90
CA ALA A 434 24.23 3.70 12.57
C ALA A 434 24.62 2.38 11.92
N TRP A 435 24.05 1.26 12.38
CA TRP A 435 24.30 -0.05 11.79
C TRP A 435 23.87 -0.09 10.33
N TYR A 436 22.63 0.26 10.01
CA TYR A 436 22.17 0.25 8.62
C TYR A 436 22.82 1.34 7.77
N ALA A 437 23.23 2.47 8.37
CA ALA A 437 24.01 3.46 7.67
C ALA A 437 25.39 2.89 7.28
N TRP A 438 26.03 2.13 8.16
CA TRP A 438 27.27 1.42 7.86
C TRP A 438 27.06 0.35 6.78
N THR A 439 25.98 -0.41 6.79
CA THR A 439 25.77 -1.44 5.75
C THR A 439 25.68 -0.81 4.35
N ALA A 440 25.07 0.37 4.25
CA ALA A 440 24.95 1.11 3.00
C ALA A 440 26.19 1.92 2.59
N THR A 441 26.94 2.49 3.54
CA THR A 441 28.05 3.43 3.24
C THR A 441 29.44 2.84 3.45
N LYS A 442 29.55 1.80 4.28
CA LYS A 442 30.81 1.23 4.78
C LYS A 442 31.73 2.27 5.45
N ASP A 443 31.16 3.33 6.05
CA ASP A 443 31.93 4.34 6.78
C ASP A 443 32.62 3.73 8.02
N PRO A 444 33.96 3.65 8.06
CA PRO A 444 34.68 2.96 9.14
C PRO A 444 34.53 3.65 10.50
N ARG A 445 34.15 4.94 10.53
CA ARG A 445 33.98 5.70 11.78
C ARG A 445 32.81 5.21 12.60
N LEU A 446 31.77 4.67 11.97
CA LEU A 446 30.51 4.30 12.62
C LEU A 446 30.68 3.18 13.65
N GLY A 447 31.57 2.23 13.40
CA GLY A 447 31.86 1.16 14.37
C GLY A 447 32.46 1.72 15.67
N ASP A 448 33.43 2.63 15.56
CA ASP A 448 34.06 3.25 16.72
C ASP A 448 33.08 4.18 17.47
N MET A 449 32.26 4.95 16.74
CA MET A 449 31.19 5.76 17.34
C MET A 449 30.18 4.91 18.12
N MET A 450 29.82 3.73 17.62
CA MET A 450 28.93 2.81 18.33
C MET A 450 29.60 2.19 19.55
N ALA A 451 30.85 1.73 19.44
CA ALA A 451 31.58 1.16 20.57
C ALA A 451 31.71 2.14 21.75
N GLN A 452 31.87 3.44 21.45
CA GLN A 452 32.03 4.51 22.43
C GLN A 452 30.71 5.19 22.85
N GLY A 453 29.61 4.86 22.18
CA GLY A 453 28.31 5.51 22.40
C GLY A 453 27.70 5.21 23.78
N GLU A 454 26.86 6.15 24.24
CA GLU A 454 26.04 5.97 25.44
C GLU A 454 24.89 5.00 25.16
N VAL A 455 24.68 4.04 26.07
CA VAL A 455 23.58 3.08 26.00
C VAL A 455 22.48 3.51 26.96
N LYS A 456 21.30 3.83 26.42
CA LYS A 456 20.19 4.40 27.20
C LYS A 456 19.22 3.34 27.73
N ASN A 457 19.14 2.19 27.06
CA ASN A 457 18.15 1.16 27.35
C ASN A 457 18.58 -0.23 26.80
N VAL A 458 17.72 -1.24 26.95
CA VAL A 458 18.04 -2.62 26.52
C VAL A 458 18.04 -2.75 24.99
N ILE A 459 17.22 -1.95 24.29
CA ILE A 459 17.19 -1.90 22.83
C ILE A 459 18.55 -1.46 22.27
N ASP A 460 19.15 -0.42 22.86
CA ASP A 460 20.49 0.05 22.51
C ASP A 460 21.56 -1.00 22.74
N LEU A 461 21.52 -1.72 23.87
CA LEU A 461 22.46 -2.83 24.13
C LEU A 461 22.38 -3.89 23.03
N CYS A 462 21.15 -4.29 22.69
CA CYS A 462 20.92 -5.34 21.70
C CYS A 462 21.44 -4.90 20.33
N TYR A 463 21.06 -3.69 19.85
CA TYR A 463 21.53 -3.21 18.56
C TYR A 463 23.03 -2.92 18.53
N ARG A 464 23.65 -2.45 19.61
CA ARG A 464 25.10 -2.26 19.66
C ARG A 464 25.84 -3.59 19.54
N ALA A 465 25.44 -4.61 20.30
CA ALA A 465 26.04 -5.94 20.23
C ALA A 465 25.96 -6.51 18.80
N GLN A 466 24.77 -6.42 18.19
CA GLN A 466 24.52 -6.89 16.82
C GLN A 466 25.34 -6.14 15.78
N ALA A 467 25.33 -4.81 15.83
CA ALA A 467 26.04 -3.97 14.88
C ALA A 467 27.54 -4.22 14.94
N LEU A 468 28.13 -4.25 16.14
CA LEU A 468 29.57 -4.49 16.29
C LEU A 468 29.96 -5.90 15.86
N ALA A 469 29.11 -6.90 16.10
CA ALA A 469 29.32 -8.27 15.64
C ALA A 469 29.29 -8.41 14.11
N ASP A 470 28.41 -7.67 13.44
CA ASP A 470 28.30 -7.63 11.97
C ASP A 470 29.41 -6.80 11.31
N ILE A 471 29.87 -5.72 11.96
CA ILE A 471 30.93 -4.84 11.45
C ILE A 471 32.29 -5.51 11.51
N ASP A 472 32.72 -5.90 12.71
CA ASP A 472 34.03 -6.51 12.95
C ASP A 472 34.03 -7.19 14.33
N ARG A 473 33.60 -8.45 14.34
CA ARG A 473 33.56 -9.28 15.55
C ARG A 473 34.91 -9.37 16.25
N VAL A 474 36.03 -9.35 15.52
CA VAL A 474 37.36 -9.52 16.10
C VAL A 474 37.79 -8.24 16.80
N LYS A 475 37.66 -7.09 16.12
CA LYS A 475 38.02 -5.77 16.68
C LYS A 475 37.20 -5.44 17.93
N TYR A 476 35.90 -5.73 17.92
CA TYR A 476 34.98 -5.33 19.00
C TYR A 476 34.64 -6.45 19.99
N LYS A 477 35.38 -7.57 19.98
CA LYS A 477 35.08 -8.78 20.78
C LYS A 477 34.77 -8.49 22.25
N ASP A 478 35.55 -7.60 22.89
CA ASP A 478 35.44 -7.32 24.32
C ASP A 478 34.16 -6.51 24.62
N GLN A 479 33.79 -5.60 23.72
CA GLN A 479 32.57 -4.81 23.84
C GLN A 479 31.32 -5.68 23.57
N ILE A 480 31.40 -6.60 22.60
CA ILE A 480 30.33 -7.57 22.30
C ILE A 480 30.09 -8.48 23.51
N ALA A 481 31.17 -9.02 24.11
CA ALA A 481 31.07 -9.86 25.29
C ALA A 481 30.44 -9.11 26.48
N LYS A 482 30.89 -7.88 26.73
CA LYS A 482 30.34 -7.01 27.79
C LYS A 482 28.84 -6.72 27.60
N ASP A 483 28.42 -6.48 26.36
CA ASP A 483 27.00 -6.24 26.06
C ASP A 483 26.17 -7.51 26.24
N ALA A 484 26.66 -8.67 25.79
CA ALA A 484 26.00 -9.96 25.97
C ALA A 484 25.83 -10.33 27.46
N GLU A 485 26.88 -10.18 28.28
CA GLU A 485 26.82 -10.39 29.73
C GLU A 485 25.79 -9.49 30.39
N ARG A 486 25.73 -8.22 29.99
CA ARG A 486 24.75 -7.28 30.53
C ARG A 486 23.32 -7.63 30.09
N ILE A 487 23.11 -8.06 28.85
CA ILE A 487 21.80 -8.52 28.39
C ILE A 487 21.36 -9.73 29.23
N LEU A 488 22.22 -10.73 29.41
CA LEU A 488 21.93 -11.90 30.25
C LEU A 488 21.57 -11.48 31.69
N ALA A 489 22.34 -10.60 32.32
CA ALA A 489 22.09 -10.14 33.69
C ALA A 489 20.74 -9.41 33.86
N LEU A 490 20.15 -8.89 32.79
CA LEU A 490 18.86 -8.19 32.80
C LEU A 490 17.64 -9.09 32.60
N GLN A 491 17.83 -10.40 32.36
CA GLN A 491 16.71 -11.32 32.20
C GLN A 491 15.88 -11.41 33.48
N ARG A 492 14.57 -11.40 33.33
CA ARG A 492 13.61 -11.50 34.44
C ARG A 492 13.37 -12.97 34.85
N PRO A 493 12.81 -13.21 36.05
CA PRO A 493 12.54 -14.56 36.55
C PRO A 493 11.59 -15.39 35.68
N ASP A 494 10.81 -14.78 34.79
CA ASP A 494 9.92 -15.46 33.85
C ASP A 494 10.59 -15.77 32.50
N GLY A 495 11.84 -15.33 32.28
CA GLY A 495 12.59 -15.55 31.05
C GLY A 495 12.53 -14.39 30.06
N GLN A 496 11.80 -13.32 30.36
CA GLN A 496 11.62 -12.17 29.47
C GLN A 496 12.61 -11.03 29.75
N TRP A 497 12.56 -10.00 28.90
CA TRP A 497 13.26 -8.72 29.08
C TRP A 497 12.31 -7.53 28.99
N SER A 498 12.63 -6.46 29.71
CA SER A 498 12.02 -5.14 29.51
C SER A 498 12.80 -4.33 28.49
N ALA A 499 12.13 -3.42 27.78
CA ALA A 499 12.78 -2.47 26.88
C ALA A 499 13.66 -1.46 27.63
N ARG A 500 13.37 -1.17 28.90
CA ARG A 500 14.09 -0.18 29.73
C ARG A 500 14.93 -0.87 30.82
N PHE A 501 15.95 -0.18 31.33
CA PHE A 501 16.76 -0.67 32.46
C PHE A 501 16.06 -0.60 33.82
N ASP A 502 14.97 0.17 33.92
CA ASP A 502 14.20 0.29 35.16
C ASP A 502 13.72 -1.09 35.63
N ALA A 503 13.98 -1.40 36.90
CA ALA A 503 13.60 -2.67 37.50
C ALA A 503 12.08 -2.90 37.49
N ASN A 504 11.28 -1.83 37.47
CA ASN A 504 9.82 -1.88 37.47
C ASN A 504 9.19 -1.72 36.08
N ALA A 505 10.00 -1.53 35.04
CA ALA A 505 9.46 -1.45 33.68
C ALA A 505 8.94 -2.83 33.23
N PRO A 506 7.77 -2.89 32.58
CA PRO A 506 7.15 -4.14 32.20
C PRO A 506 8.01 -4.91 31.19
N GLU A 507 8.00 -6.22 31.31
CA GLU A 507 8.51 -7.15 30.32
C GLU A 507 7.71 -7.04 29.02
N VAL A 508 8.39 -7.23 27.88
CA VAL A 508 7.72 -7.21 26.57
C VAL A 508 8.26 -8.24 25.60
N GLU A 509 7.34 -8.80 24.83
CA GLU A 509 7.58 -9.91 23.92
C GLU A 509 8.55 -9.54 22.79
N PHE A 510 8.41 -8.36 22.17
CA PHE A 510 9.33 -7.94 21.12
C PHE A 510 10.77 -7.78 21.65
N GLN A 511 10.95 -7.31 22.89
CA GLN A 511 12.27 -7.14 23.47
C GLN A 511 12.89 -8.47 23.83
N THR A 512 12.08 -9.45 24.25
CA THR A 512 12.55 -10.82 24.48
C THR A 512 13.09 -11.44 23.20
N GLY A 513 12.38 -11.29 22.07
CA GLY A 513 12.91 -11.67 20.76
C GLY A 513 14.17 -10.90 20.36
N HIS A 514 14.21 -9.58 20.59
CA HIS A 514 15.40 -8.78 20.25
C HIS A 514 16.63 -9.16 21.09
N ALA A 515 16.47 -9.40 22.40
CA ALA A 515 17.53 -9.85 23.28
C ALA A 515 18.08 -11.22 22.84
N LEU A 516 17.20 -12.18 22.53
CA LEU A 516 17.61 -13.48 22.01
C LEU A 516 18.41 -13.36 20.71
N TRP A 517 17.93 -12.55 19.76
CA TRP A 517 18.64 -12.33 18.50
C TRP A 517 20.01 -11.68 18.73
N ALA A 518 20.12 -10.70 19.63
CA ALA A 518 21.40 -10.09 19.98
C ALA A 518 22.36 -11.06 20.67
N LEU A 519 21.86 -11.93 21.55
CA LEU A 519 22.66 -12.97 22.21
C LEU A 519 23.19 -14.00 21.20
N HIS A 520 22.36 -14.39 20.23
CA HIS A 520 22.78 -15.26 19.13
C HIS A 520 23.92 -14.62 18.34
N ASP A 521 23.74 -13.36 17.92
CA ASP A 521 24.76 -12.63 17.16
C ASP A 521 26.02 -12.38 17.99
N ALA A 522 25.93 -12.30 19.32
CA ALA A 522 27.08 -12.26 20.23
C ALA A 522 27.78 -13.62 20.40
N GLY A 523 27.22 -14.73 19.91
CA GLY A 523 27.80 -16.07 19.98
C GLY A 523 27.39 -16.87 21.22
N ILE A 524 26.31 -16.49 21.90
CA ILE A 524 25.78 -17.25 23.04
C ILE A 524 24.99 -18.46 22.52
N PRO A 525 25.30 -19.68 22.98
CA PRO A 525 24.71 -20.90 22.44
C PRO A 525 23.31 -21.19 23.00
N LEU A 526 22.57 -22.06 22.31
CA LEU A 526 21.19 -22.47 22.65
C LEU A 526 21.09 -23.09 24.05
N GLU A 527 22.13 -23.81 24.48
CA GLU A 527 22.20 -24.52 25.76
C GLU A 527 22.34 -23.57 26.96
N ASN A 528 22.59 -22.29 26.72
CA ASN A 528 22.59 -21.31 27.80
C ASN A 528 21.20 -21.30 28.49
N PRO A 529 21.12 -21.48 29.82
CA PRO A 529 19.84 -21.63 30.52
C PRO A 529 18.88 -20.45 30.32
N GLN A 530 19.42 -19.24 30.17
CA GLN A 530 18.64 -18.03 29.98
C GLN A 530 18.06 -17.97 28.56
N VAL A 531 18.87 -18.33 27.56
CA VAL A 531 18.44 -18.44 26.16
C VAL A 531 17.34 -19.50 26.02
N ALA A 532 17.57 -20.70 26.56
CA ALA A 532 16.61 -21.81 26.50
C ALA A 532 15.25 -21.43 27.13
N LYS A 533 15.27 -20.76 28.29
CA LYS A 533 14.07 -20.30 28.98
C LYS A 533 13.25 -19.28 28.18
N ALA A 534 13.93 -18.32 27.55
CA ALA A 534 13.28 -17.31 26.73
C ALA A 534 12.70 -17.90 25.43
N ILE A 535 13.37 -18.88 24.83
CA ILE A 535 12.84 -19.60 23.67
C ILE A 535 11.58 -20.37 24.04
N GLN A 536 11.57 -21.06 25.19
CA GLN A 536 10.36 -21.75 25.70
C GLN A 536 9.21 -20.77 25.91
N TYR A 537 9.48 -19.58 26.46
CA TYR A 537 8.49 -18.52 26.58
C TYR A 537 7.91 -18.13 25.21
N LEU A 538 8.75 -17.82 24.21
CA LEU A 538 8.27 -17.41 22.89
C LEU A 538 7.42 -18.50 22.22
N LEU A 539 7.86 -19.77 22.25
CA LEU A 539 7.10 -20.88 21.65
C LEU A 539 5.73 -21.05 22.32
N GLY A 540 5.66 -20.93 23.64
CA GLY A 540 4.39 -21.02 24.40
C GLY A 540 3.44 -19.83 24.18
N ARG A 541 3.90 -18.76 23.54
CA ARG A 541 3.18 -17.48 23.40
C ARG A 541 2.62 -17.21 22.00
N GLN A 542 2.91 -18.08 21.02
CA GLN A 542 2.40 -17.89 19.66
C GLN A 542 0.87 -17.93 19.63
N GLN A 543 0.28 -16.96 18.94
CA GLN A 543 -1.16 -16.72 18.90
C GLN A 543 -1.87 -17.62 17.89
N GLN A 544 -3.20 -17.72 18.02
CA GLN A 544 -4.05 -18.55 17.17
C GLN A 544 -3.99 -18.20 15.67
N PHE A 545 -3.67 -16.95 15.34
CA PHE A 545 -3.48 -16.50 13.95
C PHE A 545 -2.09 -16.80 13.38
N GLY A 546 -1.18 -17.39 14.18
CA GLY A 546 0.14 -17.83 13.74
C GLY A 546 1.28 -16.84 13.98
N GLY A 547 1.01 -15.64 14.51
CA GLY A 547 2.04 -14.66 14.88
C GLY A 547 2.18 -14.48 16.40
N TRP A 548 2.84 -13.39 16.78
CA TRP A 548 3.05 -12.95 18.17
C TRP A 548 2.44 -11.58 18.38
N MET A 549 2.08 -11.28 19.62
CA MET A 549 1.40 -10.05 19.99
C MET A 549 1.49 -9.84 21.50
N ASP A 550 2.02 -8.69 21.91
CA ASP A 550 1.95 -8.25 23.29
C ASP A 550 0.50 -7.86 23.63
N PRO A 551 -0.19 -8.59 24.54
CA PRO A 551 -1.56 -8.28 24.91
C PRO A 551 -1.68 -6.96 25.69
N LEU A 552 -0.60 -6.52 26.35
CA LEU A 552 -0.58 -5.31 27.19
C LEU A 552 -0.23 -4.05 26.39
N GLN A 553 0.35 -4.20 25.19
CA GLN A 553 0.90 -3.11 24.37
C GLN A 553 1.82 -2.19 25.18
N SER A 554 2.73 -2.76 25.95
CA SER A 554 3.38 -2.03 27.05
C SER A 554 4.26 -0.86 26.58
N PHE A 555 4.64 -0.82 25.30
CA PHE A 555 5.42 0.26 24.69
C PHE A 555 4.98 0.69 23.28
N GLU A 556 3.81 0.24 22.79
CA GLU A 556 3.34 0.52 21.43
C GLU A 556 2.10 1.41 21.40
N ASN A 557 2.04 2.32 20.41
CA ASN A 557 0.87 3.16 20.20
C ASN A 557 -0.24 2.48 19.36
N PHE A 558 0.06 1.35 18.71
CA PHE A 558 -0.86 0.65 17.81
C PHE A 558 -0.95 -0.83 18.18
N ARG A 559 -2.18 -1.37 18.21
CA ARG A 559 -2.45 -2.78 18.46
C ARG A 559 -2.17 -3.64 17.22
N THR A 560 -0.90 -3.86 16.86
CA THR A 560 -0.54 -4.66 15.69
C THR A 560 0.47 -5.76 16.02
N PRO A 561 0.43 -6.94 15.37
CA PRO A 561 1.28 -8.08 15.72
C PRO A 561 2.65 -8.05 15.02
N PHE A 562 2.90 -7.04 14.18
CA PHE A 562 4.05 -7.02 13.27
C PHE A 562 5.39 -6.98 14.01
N ARG A 563 5.50 -6.23 15.12
CA ARG A 563 6.79 -6.04 15.81
C ARG A 563 7.20 -7.28 16.60
N GLU A 564 6.29 -7.85 17.37
CA GLU A 564 6.53 -9.06 18.14
C GLU A 564 6.80 -10.22 17.19
N THR A 565 5.98 -10.36 16.14
CA THR A 565 6.15 -11.41 15.14
C THR A 565 7.51 -11.34 14.45
N GLN A 566 7.98 -10.16 14.01
CA GLN A 566 9.31 -10.08 13.40
C GLN A 566 10.42 -10.45 14.39
N MET A 567 10.33 -10.04 15.67
CA MET A 567 11.41 -10.24 16.63
C MET A 567 11.48 -11.70 17.08
N ALA A 568 10.32 -12.35 17.23
CA ALA A 568 10.23 -13.78 17.46
C ALA A 568 10.82 -14.57 16.28
N VAL A 569 10.49 -14.20 15.04
CA VAL A 569 11.05 -14.83 13.83
C VAL A 569 12.57 -14.64 13.76
N LEU A 570 13.08 -13.44 14.01
CA LEU A 570 14.52 -13.14 13.98
C LEU A 570 15.29 -13.97 15.02
N ALA A 571 14.74 -14.11 16.22
CA ALA A 571 15.32 -14.94 17.28
C ALA A 571 15.27 -16.43 16.94
N LEU A 572 14.07 -16.96 16.69
CA LEU A 572 13.86 -18.40 16.52
C LEU A 572 14.53 -18.93 15.26
N SER A 573 14.46 -18.20 14.13
CA SER A 573 15.13 -18.65 12.91
C SER A 573 16.65 -18.69 13.03
N SER A 574 17.24 -17.80 13.85
CA SER A 574 18.69 -17.78 14.08
C SER A 574 19.17 -18.95 14.93
N TYR A 575 18.46 -19.28 16.01
CA TYR A 575 18.80 -20.45 16.85
C TYR A 575 18.41 -21.80 16.24
N TYR A 576 17.42 -21.81 15.33
CA TYR A 576 16.94 -23.02 14.65
C TYR A 576 17.03 -22.85 13.12
N PRO A 577 18.24 -22.79 12.55
CA PRO A 577 18.41 -22.65 11.11
C PRO A 577 18.10 -23.96 10.38
N LEU A 578 17.64 -23.86 9.13
CA LEU A 578 17.46 -25.00 8.23
C LEU A 578 18.68 -25.12 7.29
N PRO A 579 19.48 -26.20 7.36
CA PRO A 579 20.65 -26.34 6.51
C PRO A 579 20.26 -26.59 5.04
N GLY A 580 21.14 -26.19 4.12
CA GLY A 580 21.08 -26.65 2.72
C GLY A 580 20.09 -25.93 1.81
N ARG A 581 19.49 -24.80 2.23
CA ARG A 581 18.68 -23.95 1.34
C ARG A 581 19.56 -23.34 0.23
N PRO A 582 19.28 -23.56 -1.06
CA PRO A 582 19.95 -22.84 -2.13
C PRO A 582 19.47 -21.38 -2.19
N LYS A 583 20.31 -20.47 -2.69
CA LYS A 583 19.87 -19.11 -3.05
C LYS A 583 18.80 -19.15 -4.14
N GLY A 584 17.93 -18.15 -4.16
CA GLY A 584 16.79 -18.09 -5.09
C GLY A 584 15.44 -18.04 -4.36
N TRP A 585 14.37 -18.07 -5.15
CA TRP A 585 12.99 -18.17 -4.68
C TRP A 585 12.60 -19.56 -4.17
N ASN A 586 13.49 -20.55 -4.34
CA ASN A 586 13.28 -21.95 -3.96
C ASN A 586 11.99 -22.51 -4.54
N SER A 587 11.69 -22.13 -5.78
CA SER A 587 10.48 -22.53 -6.48
C SER A 587 10.65 -23.89 -7.16
N PRO A 588 9.56 -24.66 -7.35
CA PRO A 588 9.60 -25.91 -8.11
C PRO A 588 10.28 -25.73 -9.47
N GLN A 589 11.12 -26.69 -9.85
CA GLN A 589 11.84 -26.71 -11.13
C GLN A 589 11.24 -27.78 -12.06
N PRO A 590 10.19 -27.44 -12.85
CA PRO A 590 9.65 -28.41 -13.80
C PRO A 590 10.66 -28.73 -14.90
N VAL A 591 10.73 -29.99 -15.32
CA VAL A 591 11.53 -30.41 -16.49
C VAL A 591 10.82 -30.05 -17.80
N ALA A 592 9.48 -30.08 -17.79
CA ALA A 592 8.58 -29.69 -18.88
C ALA A 592 7.25 -29.18 -18.30
N LEU A 593 6.55 -28.35 -19.06
CA LEU A 593 5.19 -27.93 -18.77
C LEU A 593 4.18 -29.01 -19.19
N SER A 594 3.06 -29.08 -18.45
CA SER A 594 1.96 -30.03 -18.65
C SER A 594 1.07 -29.61 -19.83
N ASP A 595 0.59 -30.60 -20.59
CA ASP A 595 -0.47 -30.39 -21.59
C ASP A 595 -1.88 -30.34 -20.95
N ASP A 596 -2.04 -30.75 -19.68
CA ASP A 596 -3.26 -30.48 -18.91
C ASP A 596 -3.28 -28.99 -18.53
N PRO A 597 -4.26 -28.20 -19.02
CA PRO A 597 -4.25 -26.76 -18.84
C PRO A 597 -4.45 -26.32 -17.37
N VAL A 598 -5.06 -27.14 -16.51
CA VAL A 598 -5.18 -26.80 -15.08
C VAL A 598 -3.84 -26.98 -14.37
N ALA A 599 -3.15 -28.10 -14.60
CA ALA A 599 -1.79 -28.29 -14.12
C ALA A 599 -0.80 -27.28 -14.72
N LEU A 600 -1.00 -26.86 -15.98
CA LEU A 600 -0.20 -25.81 -16.62
C LEU A 600 -0.31 -24.47 -15.87
N LEU A 601 -1.52 -24.03 -15.49
CA LEU A 601 -1.71 -22.80 -14.71
C LEU A 601 -0.95 -22.86 -13.37
N ASP A 602 -1.02 -23.99 -12.68
CA ASP A 602 -0.30 -24.22 -11.43
C ASP A 602 1.22 -24.18 -11.61
N GLN A 603 1.73 -24.82 -12.66
CA GLN A 603 3.16 -24.78 -12.99
C GLN A 603 3.62 -23.37 -13.34
N LEU A 604 2.87 -22.63 -14.17
CA LEU A 604 3.18 -21.25 -14.54
C LEU A 604 3.18 -20.32 -13.32
N ASP A 605 2.24 -20.51 -12.39
CA ASP A 605 2.18 -19.73 -11.16
C ASP A 605 3.37 -19.98 -10.21
N ASN A 606 3.93 -21.19 -10.26
CA ASN A 606 5.04 -21.62 -9.42
C ASN A 606 6.42 -21.45 -10.07
N ILE A 607 6.54 -20.84 -11.26
CA ILE A 607 7.85 -20.49 -11.85
C ILE A 607 8.30 -19.13 -11.32
N TRP A 608 9.37 -19.13 -10.52
CA TRP A 608 9.99 -17.93 -9.94
C TRP A 608 11.50 -17.88 -10.13
N ASP A 609 12.17 -19.03 -10.13
CA ASP A 609 13.59 -19.14 -10.49
C ASP A 609 13.74 -19.45 -11.99
N ALA A 610 14.90 -19.13 -12.55
CA ALA A 610 15.20 -19.34 -13.96
C ALA A 610 15.08 -20.82 -14.35
N PRO A 611 14.12 -21.20 -15.22
CA PRO A 611 13.95 -22.58 -15.64
C PRO A 611 14.90 -22.92 -16.79
N SER A 612 14.90 -24.18 -17.22
CA SER A 612 15.64 -24.58 -18.43
C SER A 612 15.18 -23.80 -19.68
N ALA A 613 16.07 -23.65 -20.67
CA ALA A 613 15.74 -22.99 -21.92
C ALA A 613 14.56 -23.68 -22.66
N ALA A 614 14.38 -24.99 -22.47
CA ALA A 614 13.25 -25.73 -23.03
C ALA A 614 11.92 -25.30 -22.38
N VAL A 615 11.87 -25.25 -21.05
CA VAL A 615 10.69 -24.77 -20.31
C VAL A 615 10.40 -23.31 -20.63
N ARG A 616 11.42 -22.44 -20.68
CA ARG A 616 11.21 -21.03 -21.06
C ARG A 616 10.59 -20.87 -22.45
N ARG A 617 10.98 -21.72 -23.42
CA ARG A 617 10.30 -21.77 -24.74
C ARG A 617 8.85 -22.24 -24.62
N GLN A 618 8.54 -23.21 -23.77
CA GLN A 618 7.16 -23.65 -23.52
C GLN A 618 6.32 -22.54 -22.88
N ILE A 619 6.88 -21.75 -21.95
CA ILE A 619 6.20 -20.56 -21.41
C ILE A 619 5.90 -19.57 -22.54
N ALA A 620 6.86 -19.29 -23.42
CA ALA A 620 6.65 -18.40 -24.57
C ALA A 620 5.60 -18.93 -25.57
N ILE A 621 5.46 -20.26 -25.70
CA ILE A 621 4.38 -20.90 -26.46
C ILE A 621 3.03 -20.71 -25.74
N ALA A 622 2.99 -20.91 -24.42
CA ALA A 622 1.78 -20.70 -23.60
C ALA A 622 1.31 -19.24 -23.62
N ALA A 623 2.23 -18.28 -23.69
CA ALA A 623 1.94 -16.85 -23.87
C ALA A 623 1.25 -16.54 -25.22
N ARG A 624 1.14 -17.52 -26.12
CA ARG A 624 0.42 -17.44 -27.40
C ARG A 624 -0.79 -18.40 -27.47
N SER A 625 -1.22 -18.96 -26.34
CA SER A 625 -2.41 -19.81 -26.25
C SER A 625 -3.64 -19.11 -26.82
N ASN A 626 -4.59 -19.90 -27.35
CA ASN A 626 -5.91 -19.41 -27.74
C ASN A 626 -6.79 -19.03 -26.54
N ASP A 627 -6.37 -19.30 -25.31
CA ASP A 627 -7.07 -18.90 -24.08
C ASP A 627 -6.38 -17.73 -23.36
N ALA A 628 -7.16 -16.72 -22.95
CA ALA A 628 -6.63 -15.52 -22.33
C ALA A 628 -6.03 -15.78 -20.93
N LEU A 629 -6.58 -16.70 -20.14
CA LEU A 629 -6.08 -16.99 -18.80
C LEU A 629 -4.72 -17.70 -18.85
N ILE A 630 -4.53 -18.60 -19.81
CA ILE A 630 -3.22 -19.25 -20.06
C ILE A 630 -2.21 -18.21 -20.54
N ARG A 631 -2.60 -17.32 -21.48
CA ARG A 631 -1.72 -16.23 -21.92
C ARG A 631 -1.33 -15.32 -20.77
N GLN A 632 -2.28 -14.93 -19.93
CA GLN A 632 -2.04 -14.13 -18.73
C GLN A 632 -1.01 -14.80 -17.82
N ALA A 633 -1.27 -16.05 -17.40
CA ALA A 633 -0.39 -16.76 -16.47
C ALA A 633 1.02 -16.94 -17.04
N ALA A 634 1.15 -17.18 -18.34
CA ALA A 634 2.44 -17.32 -19.00
C ALA A 634 3.20 -15.99 -19.10
N VAL A 635 2.52 -14.87 -19.42
CA VAL A 635 3.13 -13.54 -19.42
C VAL A 635 3.52 -13.12 -18.00
N GLU A 636 2.72 -13.47 -16.99
CA GLU A 636 3.07 -13.26 -15.58
C GLU A 636 4.34 -14.05 -15.21
N ALA A 637 4.44 -15.32 -15.59
CA ALA A 637 5.64 -16.13 -15.38
C ALA A 637 6.88 -15.50 -16.05
N LEU A 638 6.78 -15.06 -17.31
CA LEU A 638 7.88 -14.35 -17.99
C LEU A 638 8.25 -13.04 -17.30
N GLY A 639 7.27 -12.30 -16.78
CA GLY A 639 7.49 -11.08 -16.00
C GLY A 639 8.26 -11.33 -14.71
N ARG A 640 7.95 -12.41 -13.98
CA ARG A 640 8.70 -12.82 -12.77
C ARG A 640 10.16 -13.15 -13.09
N LEU A 641 10.42 -13.75 -14.25
CA LEU A 641 11.76 -14.07 -14.74
C LEU A 641 12.53 -12.85 -15.27
N GLY A 642 11.86 -11.72 -15.51
CA GLY A 642 12.49 -10.45 -15.87
C GLY A 642 13.21 -10.43 -17.23
N GLY A 643 12.96 -11.42 -18.10
CA GLY A 643 13.64 -11.65 -19.39
C GLY A 643 13.31 -10.65 -20.51
N ASP A 644 14.02 -10.74 -21.63
CA ASP A 644 13.77 -9.97 -22.86
C ASP A 644 12.94 -10.78 -23.88
N ASP A 645 11.82 -11.35 -23.43
CA ASP A 645 10.98 -12.19 -24.27
C ASP A 645 10.07 -11.31 -25.17
N PRO A 646 10.20 -11.33 -26.51
CA PRO A 646 9.46 -10.41 -27.40
C PRO A 646 7.94 -10.55 -27.31
N VAL A 647 7.46 -11.73 -26.88
CA VAL A 647 6.03 -12.00 -26.66
C VAL A 647 5.43 -11.09 -25.57
N VAL A 648 6.23 -10.64 -24.61
CA VAL A 648 5.77 -9.73 -23.54
C VAL A 648 5.42 -8.36 -24.11
N ALA A 649 6.30 -7.77 -24.94
CA ALA A 649 6.03 -6.48 -25.57
C ALA A 649 4.84 -6.57 -26.55
N ALA A 650 4.75 -7.66 -27.32
CA ALA A 650 3.62 -7.90 -28.22
C ALA A 650 2.27 -8.00 -27.46
N ALA A 651 2.28 -8.56 -26.24
CA ALA A 651 1.10 -8.72 -25.40
C ALA A 651 0.50 -7.40 -24.89
N LEU A 652 1.18 -6.25 -25.06
CA LEU A 652 0.57 -4.93 -24.80
C LEU A 652 -0.64 -4.67 -25.72
N GLY A 653 -0.68 -5.28 -26.91
CA GLY A 653 -1.80 -5.23 -27.85
C GLY A 653 -2.77 -6.41 -27.76
N ASP A 654 -2.71 -7.23 -26.71
CA ASP A 654 -3.55 -8.43 -26.61
C ASP A 654 -5.07 -8.08 -26.64
N PRO A 655 -5.91 -8.95 -27.24
CA PRO A 655 -7.37 -8.78 -27.21
C PRO A 655 -8.00 -8.80 -25.80
N SER A 656 -7.31 -9.27 -24.77
CA SER A 656 -7.80 -9.25 -23.39
C SER A 656 -7.02 -8.28 -22.52
N LYS A 657 -7.73 -7.38 -21.83
CA LYS A 657 -7.12 -6.43 -20.88
C LYS A 657 -6.36 -7.10 -19.74
N MET A 658 -6.78 -8.29 -19.33
CA MET A 658 -6.08 -9.15 -18.36
C MET A 658 -4.63 -9.40 -18.79
N VAL A 659 -4.43 -9.77 -20.06
CA VAL A 659 -3.11 -10.03 -20.63
C VAL A 659 -2.33 -8.72 -20.82
N GLN A 660 -2.98 -7.66 -21.28
CA GLN A 660 -2.34 -6.35 -21.47
C GLN A 660 -1.81 -5.75 -20.16
N ARG A 661 -2.59 -5.83 -19.07
CA ARG A 661 -2.17 -5.40 -17.71
C ARG A 661 -0.97 -6.19 -17.23
N THR A 662 -1.00 -7.50 -17.43
CA THR A 662 0.10 -8.41 -17.05
C THR A 662 1.37 -8.14 -17.86
N ALA A 663 1.24 -7.89 -19.17
CA ALA A 663 2.35 -7.49 -20.04
C ALA A 663 2.98 -6.16 -19.59
N ALA A 664 2.15 -5.19 -19.23
CA ALA A 664 2.62 -3.91 -18.70
C ALA A 664 3.40 -4.08 -17.39
N TRP A 665 2.92 -4.92 -16.48
CA TRP A 665 3.64 -5.30 -15.26
C TRP A 665 4.96 -6.01 -15.58
N ALA A 666 4.96 -6.98 -16.48
CA ALA A 666 6.16 -7.72 -16.88
C ALA A 666 7.25 -6.79 -17.46
N LEU A 667 6.87 -5.78 -18.26
CA LEU A 667 7.81 -4.76 -18.70
C LEU A 667 8.36 -3.93 -17.54
N ARG A 668 7.53 -3.53 -16.57
CA ARG A 668 8.04 -2.84 -15.35
C ARG A 668 9.07 -3.68 -14.60
N GLN A 669 8.83 -4.99 -14.48
CA GLN A 669 9.81 -5.89 -13.87
C GLN A 669 11.15 -5.79 -14.58
N ARG A 670 11.15 -5.95 -15.90
CA ARG A 670 12.35 -5.82 -16.74
C ARG A 670 13.08 -4.48 -16.53
N PHE A 671 12.36 -3.36 -16.66
CA PHE A 671 12.96 -2.02 -16.51
C PHE A 671 13.50 -1.76 -15.09
N SER A 672 12.81 -2.26 -14.06
CA SER A 672 13.23 -2.06 -12.67
C SER A 672 14.49 -2.83 -12.28
N ARG A 673 14.76 -3.95 -12.98
CA ARG A 673 15.88 -4.87 -12.70
C ARG A 673 17.10 -4.62 -13.58
N ARG A 674 16.90 -4.05 -14.78
CA ARG A 674 17.95 -3.89 -15.81
C ARG A 674 18.00 -2.47 -16.35
N VAL A 675 19.01 -1.72 -15.92
CA VAL A 675 19.23 -0.31 -16.30
C VAL A 675 19.53 -0.14 -17.80
N ASP A 676 20.05 -1.16 -18.46
CA ASP A 676 20.40 -1.22 -19.89
C ASP A 676 19.23 -1.65 -20.79
N THR A 677 18.04 -1.93 -20.22
CA THR A 677 16.85 -2.28 -21.00
C THR A 677 16.59 -1.26 -22.11
N SER A 678 16.42 -1.72 -23.35
CA SER A 678 16.03 -0.84 -24.47
C SER A 678 14.63 -0.28 -24.28
N SER A 679 14.46 1.01 -24.52
CA SER A 679 13.15 1.67 -24.55
C SER A 679 12.40 1.46 -25.88
N SER A 680 13.02 0.83 -26.90
CA SER A 680 12.48 0.73 -28.28
C SER A 680 11.06 0.18 -28.36
N ASP A 681 10.80 -0.95 -27.70
CA ASP A 681 9.52 -1.65 -27.83
C ASP A 681 8.40 -0.87 -27.15
N LEU A 682 8.69 -0.28 -25.99
CA LEU A 682 7.74 0.57 -25.28
C LEU A 682 7.47 1.88 -26.05
N LEU A 683 8.51 2.49 -26.62
CA LEU A 683 8.35 3.67 -27.49
C LEU A 683 7.51 3.34 -28.72
N ALA A 684 7.73 2.18 -29.35
CA ALA A 684 6.92 1.73 -30.48
C ALA A 684 5.45 1.52 -30.06
N ALA A 685 5.21 0.90 -28.90
CA ALA A 685 3.86 0.66 -28.38
C ALA A 685 3.12 1.96 -28.01
N LEU A 686 3.80 2.93 -27.38
CA LEU A 686 3.23 4.25 -27.06
C LEU A 686 2.86 5.06 -28.31
N ASN A 687 3.58 4.86 -29.41
CA ASN A 687 3.31 5.52 -30.70
C ASN A 687 2.48 4.65 -31.66
N SER A 688 1.92 3.53 -31.20
CA SER A 688 1.19 2.60 -32.06
C SER A 688 -0.09 3.20 -32.62
N LYS A 689 -0.43 2.86 -33.86
CA LYS A 689 -1.74 3.20 -34.45
C LYS A 689 -2.88 2.36 -33.87
N ASP A 690 -2.56 1.25 -33.21
CA ASP A 690 -3.52 0.37 -32.58
C ASP A 690 -3.89 0.86 -31.16
N ASP A 691 -5.17 1.13 -30.95
CA ASP A 691 -5.71 1.68 -29.70
C ASP A 691 -5.49 0.74 -28.52
N ARG A 692 -5.61 -0.57 -28.72
CA ARG A 692 -5.35 -1.57 -27.67
C ARG A 692 -3.89 -1.55 -27.27
N THR A 693 -2.97 -1.53 -28.23
CA THR A 693 -1.53 -1.45 -27.96
C THR A 693 -1.19 -0.19 -27.16
N ARG A 694 -1.75 0.98 -27.51
CA ARG A 694 -1.54 2.20 -26.73
C ARG A 694 -2.11 2.08 -25.31
N TRP A 695 -3.30 1.49 -25.16
CA TRP A 695 -3.90 1.20 -23.85
C TRP A 695 -3.00 0.33 -22.97
N GLY A 696 -2.47 -0.78 -23.50
CA GLY A 696 -1.53 -1.63 -22.76
C GLY A 696 -0.21 -0.90 -22.46
N ALA A 697 0.30 -0.12 -23.40
CA ALA A 697 1.54 0.64 -23.22
C ALA A 697 1.43 1.69 -22.10
N THR A 698 0.32 2.43 -22.02
CA THR A 698 0.11 3.41 -20.94
C THR A 698 -0.04 2.75 -19.57
N ARG A 699 -0.51 1.50 -19.52
CA ARG A 699 -0.55 0.72 -18.28
C ARG A 699 0.83 0.45 -17.68
N VAL A 700 1.92 0.55 -18.42
CA VAL A 700 3.28 0.41 -17.87
C VAL A 700 3.52 1.47 -16.78
N PHE A 701 2.87 2.62 -16.84
CA PHE A 701 3.00 3.73 -15.89
C PHE A 701 1.91 3.74 -14.80
N ALA A 702 1.29 2.58 -14.51
CA ALA A 702 0.20 2.50 -13.54
C ALA A 702 0.68 2.50 -12.07
N GLN A 703 1.72 1.73 -11.76
CA GLN A 703 2.23 1.54 -10.40
C GLN A 703 3.69 1.04 -10.45
N HIS A 704 4.51 1.36 -9.44
CA HIS A 704 5.87 0.82 -9.26
C HIS A 704 6.82 1.04 -10.47
N PHE A 705 6.87 2.26 -11.02
CA PHE A 705 7.63 2.56 -12.23
C PHE A 705 8.73 3.60 -12.05
N SER A 706 9.21 3.84 -10.83
CA SER A 706 10.29 4.82 -10.54
C SER A 706 11.51 4.69 -11.47
N ALA A 707 11.89 3.47 -11.85
CA ALA A 707 12.99 3.20 -12.78
C ALA A 707 12.73 3.72 -14.20
N LEU A 708 11.49 3.69 -14.68
CA LEU A 708 11.10 4.25 -15.98
C LEU A 708 11.05 5.78 -15.94
N ALA A 709 10.66 6.37 -14.80
CA ALA A 709 10.62 7.83 -14.65
C ALA A 709 12.00 8.51 -14.72
N LYS A 710 13.09 7.73 -14.60
CA LYS A 710 14.47 8.20 -14.81
C LYS A 710 14.87 8.27 -16.29
N ARG A 711 13.99 7.87 -17.21
CA ARG A 711 14.22 7.80 -18.66
C ARG A 711 13.41 8.88 -19.37
N GLY A 712 13.97 10.09 -19.44
CA GLY A 712 13.28 11.27 -19.97
C GLY A 712 12.72 11.10 -21.39
N GLU A 713 13.29 10.19 -22.19
CA GLU A 713 12.78 9.87 -23.54
C GLU A 713 11.37 9.26 -23.54
N LEU A 714 10.94 8.64 -22.44
CA LEU A 714 9.60 8.07 -22.29
C LEU A 714 8.55 9.14 -21.93
N ALA A 715 8.95 10.26 -21.34
CA ALA A 715 8.03 11.30 -20.88
C ALA A 715 7.30 11.98 -22.05
N ARG A 716 8.01 12.29 -23.14
CA ARG A 716 7.43 13.01 -24.29
C ARG A 716 6.34 12.20 -25.03
N PRO A 717 6.55 10.92 -25.38
CA PRO A 717 5.47 10.11 -25.95
C PRO A 717 4.27 9.98 -25.00
N LEU A 718 4.50 9.79 -23.70
CA LEU A 718 3.41 9.74 -22.72
C LEU A 718 2.64 11.06 -22.65
N ALA A 719 3.33 12.20 -22.72
CA ALA A 719 2.72 13.53 -22.74
C ALA A 719 1.80 13.75 -23.95
N LYS A 720 2.20 13.27 -25.14
CA LYS A 720 1.36 13.34 -26.35
C LYS A 720 0.02 12.61 -26.16
N LEU A 721 0.00 11.53 -25.37
CA LEU A 721 -1.20 10.71 -25.15
C LEU A 721 -2.25 11.38 -24.23
N VAL A 722 -1.95 12.51 -23.60
CA VAL A 722 -2.97 13.32 -22.90
C VAL A 722 -4.09 13.80 -23.84
N SER A 723 -3.77 13.90 -25.14
CA SER A 723 -4.71 14.26 -26.22
C SER A 723 -5.16 13.06 -27.08
N ASP A 724 -4.93 11.82 -26.65
CA ASP A 724 -5.33 10.62 -27.38
C ASP A 724 -6.86 10.57 -27.61
N PRO A 725 -7.37 10.05 -28.74
CA PRO A 725 -8.82 9.89 -28.93
C PRO A 725 -9.49 8.92 -27.93
N VAL A 726 -8.73 7.97 -27.35
CA VAL A 726 -9.25 6.96 -26.42
C VAL A 726 -9.18 7.49 -24.99
N LEU A 727 -10.33 7.69 -24.35
CA LEU A 727 -10.41 8.28 -23.00
C LEU A 727 -9.57 7.54 -21.95
N ALA A 728 -9.56 6.21 -21.98
CA ALA A 728 -8.77 5.42 -21.04
C ALA A 728 -7.25 5.64 -21.21
N VAL A 729 -6.77 5.82 -22.45
CA VAL A 729 -5.35 6.12 -22.74
C VAL A 729 -4.98 7.49 -22.18
N ARG A 730 -5.82 8.51 -22.40
CA ARG A 730 -5.62 9.86 -21.84
C ARG A 730 -5.55 9.85 -20.31
N MET A 731 -6.51 9.16 -19.67
CA MET A 731 -6.58 9.03 -18.22
C MET A 731 -5.31 8.38 -17.66
N GLN A 732 -4.89 7.25 -18.24
CA GLN A 732 -3.67 6.55 -17.82
C GLN A 732 -2.43 7.40 -18.06
N ALA A 733 -2.37 8.14 -19.17
CA ALA A 733 -1.26 9.06 -19.46
C ALA A 733 -1.16 10.16 -18.39
N ILE A 734 -2.27 10.81 -18.03
CA ILE A 734 -2.28 11.84 -16.97
C ILE A 734 -1.83 11.26 -15.63
N LYS A 735 -2.35 10.07 -15.24
CA LYS A 735 -1.94 9.38 -14.01
C LYS A 735 -0.46 8.99 -14.00
N GLY A 736 0.07 8.61 -15.16
CA GLY A 736 1.49 8.31 -15.33
C GLY A 736 2.36 9.57 -15.26
N LEU A 737 1.94 10.68 -15.86
CA LEU A 737 2.70 11.92 -15.93
C LEU A 737 2.93 12.57 -14.57
N TRP A 738 1.89 12.75 -13.75
CA TRP A 738 2.08 13.38 -12.43
C TRP A 738 2.99 12.51 -11.55
N GLN A 739 2.92 11.19 -11.71
CA GLN A 739 3.82 10.28 -11.02
C GLN A 739 5.26 10.37 -11.55
N PHE A 740 5.42 10.42 -12.87
CA PHE A 740 6.72 10.57 -13.53
C PHE A 740 7.45 11.83 -13.04
N TRP A 741 6.73 12.93 -12.85
CA TRP A 741 7.27 14.23 -12.46
C TRP A 741 8.10 14.16 -11.17
N PHE A 742 7.64 13.44 -10.14
CA PHE A 742 8.31 13.46 -8.84
C PHE A 742 9.55 12.56 -8.76
N TRP A 743 9.67 11.54 -9.60
CA TRP A 743 10.90 10.72 -9.70
C TRP A 743 11.93 11.27 -10.69
N SER A 744 11.49 12.07 -11.67
CA SER A 744 12.40 12.71 -12.61
C SER A 744 13.29 13.70 -11.86
N ALA A 745 14.61 13.64 -12.03
CA ALA A 745 15.54 14.69 -11.61
C ALA A 745 15.73 15.77 -12.70
N ASP A 746 15.22 15.53 -13.90
CA ASP A 746 15.41 16.39 -15.06
C ASP A 746 14.38 17.53 -15.06
N VAL A 747 14.88 18.76 -14.87
CA VAL A 747 14.05 19.98 -14.81
C VAL A 747 13.29 20.24 -16.11
N PRO A 748 13.89 20.14 -17.32
CA PRO A 748 13.15 20.23 -18.57
C PRO A 748 11.99 19.23 -18.69
N THR A 749 12.21 17.98 -18.28
CA THR A 749 11.15 16.95 -18.27
C THR A 749 10.04 17.33 -17.29
N ARG A 750 10.38 17.74 -16.06
CA ARG A 750 9.38 18.24 -15.10
C ARG A 750 8.59 19.41 -15.67
N GLY A 751 9.27 20.38 -16.27
CA GLY A 751 8.66 21.55 -16.91
C GLY A 751 7.66 21.15 -18.01
N MET A 752 8.06 20.26 -18.91
CA MET A 752 7.20 19.77 -19.99
C MET A 752 5.94 19.05 -19.47
N ILE A 753 6.08 18.26 -18.40
CA ILE A 753 4.94 17.58 -17.77
C ILE A 753 3.96 18.60 -17.18
N GLU A 754 4.47 19.58 -16.43
CA GLU A 754 3.68 20.67 -15.85
C GLU A 754 2.91 21.42 -16.96
N ASP A 755 3.59 21.79 -18.05
CA ASP A 755 2.99 22.54 -19.16
C ASP A 755 1.91 21.70 -19.86
N THR A 756 2.19 20.42 -20.13
CA THR A 756 1.22 19.51 -20.78
C THR A 756 -0.08 19.40 -19.98
N ILE A 757 0.02 19.23 -18.66
CA ILE A 757 -1.16 19.10 -17.78
C ILE A 757 -1.92 20.43 -17.72
N LEU A 758 -1.22 21.54 -17.52
CA LEU A 758 -1.83 22.87 -17.39
C LEU A 758 -2.49 23.34 -18.71
N GLU A 759 -1.89 23.06 -19.86
CA GLU A 759 -2.46 23.36 -21.17
C GLU A 759 -3.72 22.54 -21.45
N ALA A 760 -3.75 21.27 -21.03
CA ALA A 760 -4.93 20.42 -21.19
C ALA A 760 -6.16 20.95 -20.42
N MET A 761 -5.94 21.67 -19.31
CA MET A 761 -7.01 22.31 -18.53
C MET A 761 -7.62 23.54 -19.21
N ALA A 762 -6.97 24.09 -20.25
CA ALA A 762 -7.45 25.29 -20.95
C ALA A 762 -8.66 25.05 -21.87
N ARG A 763 -9.06 23.78 -22.05
CA ARG A 763 -10.11 23.38 -23.00
C ARG A 763 -11.15 22.51 -22.28
N PRO A 764 -12.41 22.46 -22.76
CA PRO A 764 -13.41 21.53 -22.24
C PRO A 764 -12.91 20.09 -22.31
N GLN A 765 -13.10 19.34 -21.22
CA GLN A 765 -12.68 17.94 -21.11
C GLN A 765 -13.85 17.03 -20.76
N PRO A 766 -13.84 15.75 -21.19
CA PRO A 766 -14.73 14.74 -20.64
C PRO A 766 -14.52 14.60 -19.12
N ALA A 767 -15.58 14.30 -18.37
CA ALA A 767 -15.58 14.29 -16.90
C ALA A 767 -14.43 13.46 -16.28
N TRP A 768 -14.13 12.29 -16.83
CA TRP A 768 -12.99 11.47 -16.37
C TRP A 768 -11.66 12.22 -16.49
N ILE A 769 -11.46 12.91 -17.61
CA ILE A 769 -10.21 13.61 -17.90
C ILE A 769 -10.12 14.89 -17.06
N GLU A 770 -11.22 15.63 -16.91
CA GLU A 770 -11.28 16.80 -16.05
C GLU A 770 -10.90 16.46 -14.61
N SER A 771 -11.49 15.40 -14.03
CA SER A 771 -11.15 14.92 -12.69
C SER A 771 -9.67 14.55 -12.58
N ASN A 772 -9.13 13.83 -13.58
CA ASN A 772 -7.74 13.39 -13.54
C ASN A 772 -6.74 14.54 -13.70
N LEU A 773 -7.04 15.57 -14.50
CA LEU A 773 -6.20 16.77 -14.60
C LEU A 773 -6.20 17.56 -13.29
N ARG A 774 -7.37 17.71 -12.65
CA ARG A 774 -7.49 18.33 -11.33
C ARG A 774 -6.62 17.60 -10.31
N ASP A 775 -6.80 16.29 -10.20
CA ASP A 775 -6.08 15.46 -9.24
C ASP A 775 -4.56 15.42 -9.54
N ALA A 776 -4.16 15.50 -10.81
CA ALA A 776 -2.76 15.60 -11.21
C ALA A 776 -2.12 16.91 -10.74
N VAL A 777 -2.76 18.07 -10.97
CA VAL A 777 -2.24 19.37 -10.50
C VAL A 777 -2.14 19.43 -8.98
N TYR A 778 -3.12 18.88 -8.25
CA TYR A 778 -3.03 18.79 -6.79
C TYR A 778 -1.77 18.02 -6.36
N ASN A 779 -1.54 16.83 -6.93
CA ASN A 779 -0.37 16.02 -6.62
C ASN A 779 0.97 16.70 -7.02
N LEU A 780 1.00 17.49 -8.10
CA LEU A 780 2.20 18.25 -8.48
C LEU A 780 2.54 19.37 -7.48
N ALA A 781 1.53 19.94 -6.83
CA ALA A 781 1.69 21.04 -5.88
C ALA A 781 1.91 20.58 -4.43
N ASP A 782 1.37 19.42 -4.04
CA ASP A 782 1.46 18.88 -2.69
C ASP A 782 2.69 17.96 -2.50
N GLU A 783 3.80 18.54 -2.02
CA GLU A 783 5.05 17.81 -1.80
C GLU A 783 5.32 17.38 -0.35
N ASN A 784 4.34 17.44 0.55
CA ASN A 784 4.46 17.05 1.98
C ASN A 784 5.65 17.71 2.70
N ILE A 785 5.57 19.03 2.81
CA ILE A 785 6.66 19.88 3.30
C ILE A 785 7.02 19.65 4.77
N ARG A 786 6.12 19.18 5.64
CA ARG A 786 6.47 18.93 7.04
C ARG A 786 7.46 17.83 7.25
N TYR A 787 7.29 16.65 6.66
CA TYR A 787 8.31 15.61 6.86
C TYR A 787 9.64 16.12 6.33
N LEU A 788 9.64 16.74 5.14
CA LEU A 788 10.85 17.31 4.57
C LEU A 788 11.52 18.32 5.53
N TYR A 789 10.80 19.32 6.02
CA TYR A 789 11.37 20.43 6.78
C TYR A 789 11.47 20.20 8.30
N ASN A 790 10.72 19.27 8.89
CA ASN A 790 10.81 18.94 10.32
C ASN A 790 11.66 17.70 10.61
N ASN A 791 11.87 16.82 9.62
CA ASN A 791 12.56 15.56 9.82
C ASN A 791 13.76 15.38 8.88
N TRP A 792 13.61 15.59 7.58
CA TRP A 792 14.68 15.24 6.63
C TRP A 792 15.79 16.29 6.55
N VAL A 793 15.42 17.57 6.41
CA VAL A 793 16.36 18.68 6.35
C VAL A 793 17.06 18.92 7.70
N PRO A 794 16.36 19.01 8.85
CA PRO A 794 17.02 19.27 10.12
C PRO A 794 18.03 18.19 10.53
N LEU A 795 17.84 16.96 10.05
CA LEU A 795 18.70 15.83 10.33
C LEU A 795 19.97 15.77 9.45
N LEU A 796 20.19 16.69 8.51
CA LEU A 796 21.46 16.79 7.79
C LEU A 796 22.58 17.28 8.73
N GLY A 797 23.79 16.76 8.52
CA GLY A 797 24.94 17.00 9.40
C GLY A 797 25.41 18.47 9.43
N ARG A 798 25.44 19.13 8.27
CA ARG A 798 25.99 20.48 8.11
C ARG A 798 24.90 21.53 7.82
N ALA A 799 25.14 22.77 8.24
CA ALA A 799 24.20 23.86 8.02
C ALA A 799 24.05 24.24 6.54
N GLU A 800 25.16 24.21 5.80
CA GLU A 800 25.19 24.57 4.38
C GLU A 800 24.38 23.55 3.55
N ASP A 801 24.40 22.28 3.95
CA ASP A 801 23.62 21.23 3.30
C ASP A 801 22.11 21.42 3.56
N ARG A 802 21.72 21.93 4.73
CA ARG A 802 20.33 22.27 5.05
C ARG A 802 19.82 23.42 4.20
N ASP A 803 20.58 24.51 4.12
CA ASP A 803 20.23 25.68 3.30
C ASP A 803 20.11 25.29 1.82
N ARG A 804 21.02 24.45 1.32
CA ARG A 804 20.96 23.93 -0.05
C ARG A 804 19.71 23.09 -0.31
N ALA A 805 19.32 22.22 0.62
CA ALA A 805 18.11 21.40 0.47
C ALA A 805 16.84 22.27 0.43
N ILE A 806 16.77 23.28 1.30
CA ILE A 806 15.66 24.24 1.33
C ILE A 806 15.59 25.01 0.00
N GLN A 807 16.72 25.56 -0.47
CA GLN A 807 16.78 26.29 -1.75
C GLN A 807 16.36 25.41 -2.94
N GLY A 808 16.79 24.15 -2.97
CA GLY A 808 16.39 23.19 -4.01
C GLY A 808 14.87 22.98 -4.05
N ARG A 809 14.21 22.87 -2.89
CA ARG A 809 12.76 22.72 -2.82
C ARG A 809 12.03 24.02 -3.20
N LEU A 810 12.50 25.17 -2.73
CA LEU A 810 11.95 26.48 -3.09
C LEU A 810 12.07 26.76 -4.60
N ALA A 811 13.10 26.27 -5.29
CA ALA A 811 13.22 26.41 -6.74
C ALA A 811 12.12 25.65 -7.51
N VAL A 812 11.71 24.46 -7.03
CA VAL A 812 10.58 23.72 -7.60
C VAL A 812 9.28 24.49 -7.39
N GLU A 813 9.10 25.02 -6.19
CA GLU A 813 7.95 25.85 -5.82
C GLU A 813 7.84 27.11 -6.69
N ALA A 814 8.95 27.86 -6.84
CA ALA A 814 8.99 29.09 -7.61
C ALA A 814 8.63 28.88 -9.09
N ARG A 815 9.04 27.74 -9.67
CA ARG A 815 8.65 27.36 -11.03
C ARG A 815 7.14 27.14 -11.15
N LEU A 816 6.56 26.34 -10.25
CA LEU A 816 5.13 26.07 -10.23
C LEU A 816 4.32 27.35 -9.99
N ALA A 817 4.70 28.16 -9.00
CA ALA A 817 4.09 29.46 -8.71
C ALA A 817 4.13 30.39 -9.92
N GLY A 818 5.26 30.42 -10.66
CA GLY A 818 5.38 31.19 -11.89
C GLY A 818 4.35 30.79 -12.95
N LYS A 819 4.17 29.48 -13.17
CA LYS A 819 3.21 28.95 -14.15
C LYS A 819 1.77 29.19 -13.72
N PHE A 820 1.47 28.94 -12.45
CA PHE A 820 0.13 29.14 -11.89
C PHE A 820 -0.28 30.61 -11.92
N ALA A 821 0.59 31.52 -11.48
CA ALA A 821 0.33 32.95 -11.52
C ALA A 821 0.06 33.44 -12.95
N ASN A 822 0.85 32.99 -13.94
CA ASN A 822 0.62 33.34 -15.34
C ASN A 822 -0.78 32.93 -15.83
N ILE A 823 -1.25 31.73 -15.46
CA ILE A 823 -2.62 31.30 -15.79
C ILE A 823 -3.67 32.18 -15.11
N LEU A 824 -3.49 32.48 -13.82
CA LEU A 824 -4.42 33.30 -13.04
C LEU A 824 -4.48 34.76 -13.52
N GLU A 825 -3.39 35.28 -14.07
CA GLU A 825 -3.31 36.63 -14.64
C GLU A 825 -3.95 36.68 -16.03
N ILE A 826 -3.45 35.87 -16.98
CA ILE A 826 -3.76 36.03 -18.42
C ILE A 826 -4.52 34.86 -19.07
N GLY A 827 -4.74 33.75 -18.35
CA GLY A 827 -5.48 32.60 -18.89
C GLY A 827 -6.96 32.89 -19.13
N PRO A 828 -7.70 32.04 -19.87
CA PRO A 828 -9.15 32.13 -19.94
C PRO A 828 -9.79 31.70 -18.60
N ASP A 829 -10.97 32.24 -18.29
CA ASP A 829 -11.67 31.98 -17.01
C ASP A 829 -11.91 30.49 -16.74
N VAL A 830 -12.15 29.69 -17.79
CA VAL A 830 -12.28 28.23 -17.68
C VAL A 830 -11.00 27.61 -17.11
N GLN A 831 -9.82 28.03 -17.59
CA GLN A 831 -8.54 27.52 -17.11
C GLN A 831 -8.24 28.03 -15.70
N LYS A 832 -8.55 29.31 -15.40
CA LYS A 832 -8.40 29.89 -14.06
C LYS A 832 -9.20 29.11 -13.03
N LYS A 833 -10.49 28.86 -13.32
CA LYS A 833 -11.38 28.09 -12.44
C LYS A 833 -10.89 26.66 -12.25
N ALA A 834 -10.49 25.99 -13.33
CA ALA A 834 -9.94 24.63 -13.25
C ALA A 834 -8.68 24.58 -12.38
N LEU A 835 -7.76 25.54 -12.52
CA LEU A 835 -6.54 25.63 -11.73
C LEU A 835 -6.82 25.89 -10.25
N LEU A 836 -7.61 26.92 -9.91
CA LEU A 836 -7.93 27.21 -8.50
C LEU A 836 -8.65 26.02 -7.85
N ARG A 837 -9.56 25.38 -8.57
CA ARG A 837 -10.23 24.16 -8.10
C ARG A 837 -9.22 23.06 -7.81
N ALA A 838 -8.26 22.83 -8.70
CA ALA A 838 -7.23 21.82 -8.50
C ALA A 838 -6.28 22.10 -7.35
N LEU A 839 -6.07 23.36 -6.97
CA LEU A 839 -5.24 23.72 -5.82
C LEU A 839 -5.96 23.59 -4.47
N ASN A 840 -7.30 23.62 -4.47
CA ASN A 840 -8.10 23.60 -3.24
C ASN A 840 -8.85 22.28 -3.01
N GLU A 841 -9.28 21.62 -4.09
CA GLU A 841 -10.23 20.51 -4.03
C GLU A 841 -9.55 19.21 -4.48
N PHE A 842 -9.30 18.31 -3.52
CA PHE A 842 -8.91 16.93 -3.77
C PHE A 842 -9.88 15.99 -3.07
N PRO A 843 -10.62 15.10 -3.77
CA PRO A 843 -11.71 14.32 -3.18
C PRO A 843 -11.33 13.57 -1.90
N LEU A 844 -10.15 12.93 -1.84
CA LEU A 844 -9.70 12.17 -0.66
C LEU A 844 -9.47 13.03 0.59
N ARG A 845 -9.35 14.37 0.46
CA ARG A 845 -9.26 15.29 1.61
C ARG A 845 -10.62 15.54 2.27
N ARG A 846 -11.73 15.16 1.64
CA ARG A 846 -13.07 15.40 2.20
C ARG A 846 -13.39 14.48 3.39
N GLY A 847 -14.10 15.03 4.37
CA GLY A 847 -14.59 14.33 5.57
C GLY A 847 -15.50 13.16 5.27
N ASP A 848 -16.34 13.36 4.27
CA ASP A 848 -17.46 12.53 3.83
C ASP A 848 -17.15 11.70 2.57
N ILE A 849 -15.87 11.58 2.16
CA ILE A 849 -15.50 10.94 0.88
C ILE A 849 -15.93 9.47 0.76
N TYR A 850 -16.19 8.79 1.86
CA TYR A 850 -16.68 7.40 1.85
C TYR A 850 -18.13 7.27 2.33
N ASP A 851 -18.79 8.39 2.62
CA ASP A 851 -20.24 8.44 2.64
C ASP A 851 -20.74 8.33 1.19
N LEU A 852 -21.46 7.25 0.90
CA LEU A 852 -21.95 6.96 -0.46
C LEU A 852 -23.12 7.85 -0.85
N ASP A 853 -23.80 8.46 0.12
CA ASP A 853 -24.93 9.37 -0.09
C ASP A 853 -24.48 10.85 -0.10
N ALA A 854 -23.21 11.14 0.19
CA ALA A 854 -22.66 12.50 0.17
C ALA A 854 -22.58 13.12 -1.24
N ASN A 855 -23.02 14.38 -1.35
CA ASN A 855 -22.89 15.17 -2.57
C ASN A 855 -21.48 15.78 -2.68
N LEU A 856 -20.64 15.21 -3.54
CA LEU A 856 -19.26 15.67 -3.72
C LEU A 856 -19.14 17.02 -4.46
N ASN A 857 -20.24 17.56 -4.98
CA ASN A 857 -20.27 18.88 -5.65
C ASN A 857 -20.54 20.05 -4.70
N THR A 858 -20.86 19.79 -3.42
CA THR A 858 -21.00 20.85 -2.41
C THR A 858 -19.70 21.05 -1.66
N VAL A 859 -19.52 22.23 -1.06
CA VAL A 859 -18.39 22.51 -0.17
C VAL A 859 -18.45 21.53 1.00
N ALA A 860 -17.39 20.73 1.18
CA ALA A 860 -17.29 19.81 2.29
C ALA A 860 -17.13 20.57 3.62
N PRO A 861 -17.54 20.01 4.77
CA PRO A 861 -17.21 20.58 6.07
C PRO A 861 -15.69 20.84 6.16
N PRO A 862 -15.24 21.97 6.72
CA PRO A 862 -13.82 22.31 6.88
C PRO A 862 -13.21 21.43 7.96
N VAL A 863 -13.05 20.15 7.66
CA VAL A 863 -12.42 19.17 8.51
C VAL A 863 -11.11 18.84 7.83
N TYR A 864 -10.02 19.30 8.43
CA TYR A 864 -8.66 18.94 8.04
C TYR A 864 -8.51 17.42 8.15
N ASN A 865 -8.52 16.71 7.02
CA ASN A 865 -8.38 15.25 7.01
C ASN A 865 -7.01 14.82 6.49
N ARG A 866 -6.41 13.94 7.29
CA ARG A 866 -5.20 13.19 6.98
C ARG A 866 -5.43 12.24 5.80
N ILE A 867 -4.53 12.23 4.83
CA ILE A 867 -4.40 11.16 3.84
C ILE A 867 -3.06 10.47 4.10
N GLY A 868 -3.05 9.18 4.43
CA GLY A 868 -1.81 8.51 4.82
C GLY A 868 -1.17 9.23 6.01
N ASN A 869 0.09 9.67 5.90
CA ASN A 869 0.74 10.50 6.91
C ASN A 869 0.69 11.99 6.64
N ASP A 870 0.09 12.37 5.51
CA ASP A 870 0.01 13.74 5.05
C ASP A 870 -1.20 14.45 5.64
N ILE A 871 -0.95 15.46 6.46
CA ILE A 871 -2.00 16.32 7.04
C ILE A 871 -1.95 17.75 6.51
N GLU A 872 -1.04 18.04 5.59
CA GLU A 872 -0.75 19.41 5.16
C GLU A 872 -1.29 19.70 3.79
N GLN A 873 -1.71 20.93 3.60
CA GLN A 873 -2.12 21.45 2.30
C GLN A 873 -0.99 22.27 1.70
N ILE A 874 -1.06 22.44 0.39
CA ILE A 874 -0.16 23.25 -0.43
C ILE A 874 0.06 24.62 0.23
N VAL A 875 1.32 25.06 0.28
CA VAL A 875 1.69 26.41 0.72
C VAL A 875 2.87 26.92 -0.11
N PHE A 876 2.88 28.22 -0.35
CA PHE A 876 3.96 28.95 -1.00
C PHE A 876 4.65 29.87 0.02
N PHE A 877 5.97 30.02 -0.10
CA PHE A 877 6.83 30.81 0.77
C PHE A 877 7.41 32.02 0.02
N GLY A 878 7.76 33.08 0.77
CA GLY A 878 8.51 34.24 0.27
C GLY A 878 7.96 34.84 -1.03
N ASP A 879 8.82 34.96 -2.05
CA ASP A 879 8.48 35.52 -3.36
C ASP A 879 7.42 34.72 -4.11
N SER A 880 7.40 33.38 -3.97
CA SER A 880 6.37 32.54 -4.57
C SER A 880 4.99 32.86 -3.98
N ALA A 881 4.94 33.07 -2.65
CA ALA A 881 3.71 33.47 -1.97
C ALA A 881 3.24 34.86 -2.44
N ALA A 882 4.15 35.83 -2.52
CA ALA A 882 3.84 37.19 -2.99
C ALA A 882 3.32 37.17 -4.44
N LYS A 883 3.95 36.39 -5.32
CA LYS A 883 3.52 36.23 -6.71
C LYS A 883 2.12 35.61 -6.80
N MET A 884 1.86 34.52 -6.08
CA MET A 884 0.53 33.91 -6.04
C MET A 884 -0.52 34.87 -5.48
N ALA A 885 -0.17 35.60 -4.42
CA ALA A 885 -1.08 36.57 -3.82
C ALA A 885 -1.46 37.69 -4.79
N ARG A 886 -0.48 38.23 -5.54
CA ARG A 886 -0.73 39.22 -6.58
C ARG A 886 -1.67 38.71 -7.67
N ALA A 887 -1.48 37.46 -8.10
CA ALA A 887 -2.30 36.85 -9.14
C ALA A 887 -3.73 36.53 -8.68
N ILE A 888 -3.92 36.18 -7.41
CA ILE A 888 -5.24 35.87 -6.82
C ILE A 888 -6.02 37.16 -6.49
N ALA A 889 -5.35 38.24 -6.08
CA ALA A 889 -6.00 39.44 -5.55
C ALA A 889 -7.06 40.08 -6.47
N PRO A 890 -6.91 40.14 -7.81
CA PRO A 890 -7.96 40.62 -8.71
C PRO A 890 -9.16 39.68 -8.81
N LEU A 891 -8.97 38.37 -8.63
CA LEU A 891 -10.03 37.36 -8.77
C LEU A 891 -11.01 37.38 -7.60
N LEU A 892 -10.61 37.91 -6.44
CA LEU A 892 -11.49 38.17 -5.29
C LEU A 892 -12.61 39.17 -5.62
N ASP A 893 -12.37 40.07 -6.58
CA ASP A 893 -13.33 41.08 -7.03
C ASP A 893 -14.12 40.64 -8.28
N SER A 894 -13.95 39.39 -8.74
CA SER A 894 -14.61 38.89 -9.95
C SER A 894 -16.13 38.97 -9.85
N PRO A 895 -16.87 39.33 -10.91
CA PRO A 895 -18.34 39.27 -10.88
C PRO A 895 -18.87 37.81 -10.89
N ASP A 896 -18.07 36.84 -11.34
CA ASP A 896 -18.42 35.40 -11.32
C ASP A 896 -18.34 34.85 -9.88
N PRO A 897 -19.47 34.42 -9.27
CA PRO A 897 -19.48 33.89 -7.90
C PRO A 897 -18.59 32.67 -7.70
N GLU A 898 -18.49 31.79 -8.70
CA GLU A 898 -17.66 30.60 -8.63
C GLU A 898 -16.18 30.98 -8.60
N MET A 899 -15.78 31.93 -9.47
CA MET A 899 -14.42 32.45 -9.53
C MET A 899 -14.02 33.09 -8.19
N ARG A 900 -14.90 33.94 -7.61
CA ARG A 900 -14.65 34.54 -6.29
C ARG A 900 -14.48 33.49 -5.20
N ARG A 901 -15.39 32.50 -5.11
CA ARG A 901 -15.32 31.43 -4.10
C ARG A 901 -13.97 30.71 -4.17
N LEU A 902 -13.59 30.26 -5.37
CA LEU A 902 -12.33 29.56 -5.60
C LEU A 902 -11.10 30.44 -5.28
N ALA A 903 -11.17 31.75 -5.57
CA ALA A 903 -10.10 32.69 -5.23
C ALA A 903 -9.98 32.89 -3.71
N VAL A 904 -11.10 33.00 -3.00
CA VAL A 904 -11.15 33.11 -1.52
C VAL A 904 -10.52 31.88 -0.88
N GLU A 905 -10.89 30.67 -1.32
CA GLU A 905 -10.31 29.42 -0.81
C GLU A 905 -8.80 29.32 -1.10
N SER A 906 -8.37 29.76 -2.30
CA SER A 906 -6.96 29.72 -2.71
C SER A 906 -6.06 30.69 -1.94
N ALA A 907 -6.61 31.65 -1.19
CA ALA A 907 -5.80 32.50 -0.33
C ALA A 907 -5.07 31.71 0.77
N LEU A 908 -5.57 30.54 1.16
CA LEU A 908 -4.89 29.63 2.10
C LEU A 908 -3.51 29.16 1.61
N LEU A 909 -3.27 29.19 0.29
CA LEU A 909 -2.00 28.78 -0.31
C LEU A 909 -0.86 29.73 0.06
N VAL A 910 -1.14 30.96 0.48
CA VAL A 910 -0.14 31.97 0.86
C VAL A 910 -0.14 32.28 2.35
N ARG A 911 -0.75 31.39 3.16
CA ARG A 911 -0.77 31.50 4.63
C ARG A 911 0.63 31.48 5.22
N GLU A 912 0.78 32.09 6.39
CA GLU A 912 2.04 32.00 7.13
C GLU A 912 2.24 30.59 7.70
N ALA A 913 3.21 29.85 7.17
CA ALA A 913 3.61 28.55 7.68
C ALA A 913 4.77 28.67 8.68
N ARG A 914 4.70 27.92 9.78
CA ARG A 914 5.66 28.01 10.90
C ARG A 914 6.89 27.12 10.68
N PHE A 915 7.70 27.44 9.67
CA PHE A 915 9.00 26.81 9.41
C PHE A 915 10.12 27.87 9.46
N PRO A 916 10.69 28.18 10.65
CA PRO A 916 11.59 29.33 10.83
C PRO A 916 12.79 29.35 9.88
N GLU A 917 13.45 28.21 9.69
CA GLU A 917 14.60 28.11 8.78
C GLU A 917 14.20 28.28 7.32
N VAL A 918 13.03 27.75 6.92
CA VAL A 918 12.51 27.93 5.56
C VAL A 918 12.15 29.39 5.33
N ASN A 919 11.49 30.04 6.29
CA ASN A 919 11.14 31.46 6.21
C ASN A 919 12.39 32.36 6.17
N ARG A 920 13.45 32.02 6.90
CA ARG A 920 14.75 32.71 6.82
C ARG A 920 15.33 32.64 5.40
N VAL A 921 15.29 31.46 4.79
CA VAL A 921 15.88 31.19 3.47
C VAL A 921 15.00 31.74 2.33
N ALA A 922 13.68 31.65 2.45
CA ALA A 922 12.71 32.14 1.47
C ALA A 922 12.51 33.66 1.51
N GLY A 923 12.82 34.30 2.64
CA GLY A 923 12.57 35.72 2.87
C GLY A 923 11.15 36.03 3.37
N PRO A 924 10.88 37.28 3.76
CA PRO A 924 9.60 37.68 4.34
C PRO A 924 8.46 37.60 3.32
N SER A 925 7.24 37.33 3.80
CA SER A 925 6.03 37.45 2.97
C SER A 925 5.84 38.89 2.50
N GLY A 926 5.79 39.10 1.18
CA GLY A 926 5.67 40.42 0.56
C GLY A 926 4.35 41.14 0.85
N ALA A 927 4.28 42.44 0.51
CA ALA A 927 3.10 43.29 0.73
C ALA A 927 1.80 42.72 0.13
N ASP A 928 1.91 41.98 -0.99
CA ASP A 928 0.77 41.36 -1.68
C ASP A 928 -0.02 40.37 -0.80
N VAL A 929 0.65 39.63 0.10
CA VAL A 929 -0.01 38.69 1.02
C VAL A 929 -0.88 39.44 2.05
N LYS A 930 -0.38 40.59 2.54
CA LYS A 930 -1.13 41.48 3.43
C LYS A 930 -2.35 42.07 2.71
N THR A 931 -2.21 42.42 1.44
CA THR A 931 -3.32 42.93 0.62
C THR A 931 -4.46 41.92 0.48
N ILE A 932 -4.16 40.63 0.26
CA ILE A 932 -5.19 39.58 0.26
C ILE A 932 -5.90 39.51 1.61
N SER A 933 -5.15 39.49 2.71
CA SER A 933 -5.72 39.38 4.07
C SER A 933 -6.71 40.54 4.34
N LEU A 934 -6.32 41.77 4.02
CA LEU A 934 -7.18 42.96 4.14
C LEU A 934 -8.42 42.94 3.24
N LYS A 935 -8.35 42.30 2.08
CA LYS A 935 -9.52 42.11 1.21
C LYS A 935 -10.48 41.09 1.81
N LEU A 936 -9.97 39.96 2.28
CA LEU A 936 -10.77 38.90 2.87
C LEU A 936 -11.52 39.37 4.13
N GLU A 937 -10.91 40.24 4.95
CA GLU A 937 -11.57 40.85 6.13
C GLU A 937 -12.88 41.57 5.80
N LYS A 938 -13.02 42.03 4.56
CA LYS A 938 -14.19 42.76 4.07
C LYS A 938 -15.21 41.86 3.36
N MET A 939 -14.94 40.56 3.27
CA MET A 939 -15.78 39.59 2.55
C MET A 939 -16.49 38.66 3.55
N PRO A 940 -17.83 38.52 3.49
CA PRO A 940 -18.56 37.56 4.32
C PRO A 940 -18.05 36.11 4.16
N GLU A 941 -17.68 35.73 2.93
CA GLU A 941 -17.15 34.40 2.62
C GLU A 941 -15.69 34.21 3.08
N GLY A 942 -14.99 35.27 3.48
CA GLY A 942 -13.57 35.26 3.89
C GLY A 942 -13.33 34.87 5.35
N ALA A 943 -14.36 34.89 6.21
CA ALA A 943 -14.21 34.71 7.66
C ALA A 943 -13.54 33.38 8.07
N ALA A 944 -13.91 32.27 7.43
CA ALA A 944 -13.32 30.96 7.71
C ALA A 944 -11.85 30.87 7.26
N VAL A 945 -11.51 31.51 6.15
CA VAL A 945 -10.15 31.55 5.60
C VAL A 945 -9.24 32.45 6.45
N LEU A 946 -9.74 33.58 6.94
CA LEU A 946 -9.00 34.50 7.82
C LEU A 946 -8.56 33.85 9.13
N HIS A 947 -9.44 33.04 9.75
CA HIS A 947 -9.10 32.30 10.96
C HIS A 947 -7.93 31.33 10.72
N ALA A 948 -7.82 30.76 9.52
CA ALA A 948 -6.73 29.86 9.13
C ALA A 948 -5.47 30.59 8.61
N LEU A 949 -5.61 31.82 8.08
CA LEU A 949 -4.49 32.69 7.68
C LEU A 949 -3.75 33.28 8.89
N HIS A 950 -4.44 33.47 10.01
CA HIS A 950 -3.90 34.01 11.25
C HIS A 950 -4.16 33.07 12.44
N PRO A 951 -3.51 31.89 12.49
CA PRO A 951 -3.70 30.97 13.60
C PRO A 951 -3.21 31.64 14.90
N PRO A 952 -3.98 31.57 16.00
CA PRO A 952 -3.62 32.21 17.25
C PRO A 952 -2.24 31.75 17.75
N PRO A 953 -1.53 32.60 18.52
CA PRO A 953 -0.24 32.22 19.09
C PRO A 953 -0.40 30.98 19.98
N PRO A 954 0.53 30.01 19.92
CA PRO A 954 0.44 28.81 20.74
C PRO A 954 0.63 29.20 22.20
N THR A 955 -0.27 28.75 23.07
CA THR A 955 -0.10 28.87 24.52
C THR A 955 0.98 27.87 24.96
N LEU A 956 2.14 28.40 25.38
CA LEU A 956 3.23 27.63 25.96
C LEU A 956 2.79 27.04 27.32
N ALA A 957 2.30 25.81 27.32
CA ALA A 957 2.09 25.07 28.56
C ALA A 957 3.45 24.59 29.10
N LYS A 958 3.93 25.21 30.17
CA LYS A 958 5.10 24.74 30.94
C LYS A 958 4.73 23.43 31.64
N ALA A 959 5.37 22.33 31.27
CA ALA A 959 5.28 21.09 32.03
C ALA A 959 6.02 21.25 33.37
N LYS A 960 5.31 21.10 34.49
CA LYS A 960 5.89 20.82 35.81
C LYS A 960 5.41 19.44 36.27
N SER A 961 6.35 18.59 36.64
CA SER A 961 6.10 17.27 37.21
C SER A 961 5.63 17.39 38.66
N GLY A 962 4.36 17.10 38.93
CA GLY A 962 3.80 16.97 40.28
C GLY A 962 3.60 15.48 40.64
N ALA A 963 3.96 15.09 41.86
CA ALA A 963 3.79 13.74 42.37
C ALA A 963 2.31 13.38 42.58
N ALA A 964 1.96 12.11 42.36
CA ALA A 964 0.60 11.60 42.44
C ALA A 964 0.03 11.64 43.87
N GLY A 965 -1.09 12.35 44.05
CA GLY A 965 -1.93 12.31 45.25
C GLY A 965 -2.91 11.12 45.24
N PRO A 966 -3.70 10.92 46.32
CA PRO A 966 -4.58 9.75 46.47
C PRO A 966 -5.69 9.74 45.41
N LYS A 967 -5.89 8.59 44.75
CA LYS A 967 -6.96 8.40 43.75
C LYS A 967 -8.34 8.48 44.41
N VAL A 968 -9.12 9.49 44.06
CA VAL A 968 -10.54 9.59 44.44
C VAL A 968 -11.35 8.66 43.52
N LYS A 969 -12.28 7.88 44.09
CA LYS A 969 -13.21 7.06 43.29
C LYS A 969 -14.25 7.99 42.65
N LEU A 970 -14.18 8.15 41.33
CA LEU A 970 -15.12 8.96 40.55
C LEU A 970 -16.45 8.22 40.36
N ASP A 971 -17.54 8.97 40.16
CA ASP A 971 -18.90 8.41 40.09
C ASP A 971 -19.17 7.73 38.74
N GLU A 972 -19.54 6.45 38.76
CA GLU A 972 -19.82 5.68 37.53
C GLU A 972 -21.14 6.08 36.88
N ALA A 973 -22.15 6.41 37.68
CA ALA A 973 -23.46 6.85 37.17
C ALA A 973 -23.30 8.15 36.37
N PHE A 974 -22.65 9.16 36.96
CA PHE A 974 -22.33 10.42 36.27
C PHE A 974 -21.52 10.18 34.99
N PHE A 975 -20.55 9.26 35.02
CA PHE A 975 -19.80 8.92 33.80
C PHE A 975 -20.74 8.41 32.71
N ARG A 976 -21.59 7.42 33.00
CA ARG A 976 -22.51 6.83 32.02
C ARG A 976 -23.59 7.81 31.55
N GLY A 977 -24.10 8.66 32.44
CA GLY A 977 -25.15 9.62 32.13
C GLY A 977 -24.66 10.84 31.33
N TYR A 978 -23.42 11.28 31.56
CA TYR A 978 -22.97 12.60 31.07
C TYR A 978 -21.61 12.60 30.36
N VAL A 979 -20.69 11.68 30.67
CA VAL A 979 -19.35 11.62 30.05
C VAL A 979 -19.29 10.65 28.88
N GLU A 980 -19.81 9.43 29.04
CA GLU A 980 -19.86 8.39 28.02
C GLU A 980 -20.57 8.88 26.74
N PRO A 981 -21.71 9.61 26.80
CA PRO A 981 -22.34 10.18 25.60
C PRO A 981 -21.44 11.16 24.86
N ILE A 982 -20.60 11.93 25.55
CA ILE A 982 -19.62 12.82 24.91
C ILE A 982 -18.57 12.00 24.15
N LEU A 983 -18.13 10.87 24.71
CA LEU A 983 -17.15 9.98 24.09
C LEU A 983 -17.74 9.19 22.91
N GLU A 984 -19.04 8.94 22.91
CA GLU A 984 -19.80 8.27 21.84
C GLU A 984 -20.28 9.22 20.74
N THR A 985 -20.34 10.53 21.05
CA THR A 985 -20.77 11.54 20.09
C THR A 985 -19.74 11.69 18.99
N ARG A 986 -20.20 11.56 17.73
CA ARG A 986 -19.36 11.77 16.56
C ARG A 986 -19.07 13.26 16.40
N GLY A 987 -17.80 13.60 16.29
CA GLY A 987 -17.35 14.93 15.92
C GLY A 987 -17.61 15.25 14.45
N LYS A 988 -17.24 16.47 14.04
CA LYS A 988 -17.41 16.95 12.65
C LYS A 988 -16.70 16.08 11.60
N ASP A 989 -15.71 15.30 12.02
CA ASP A 989 -14.96 14.34 11.19
C ASP A 989 -15.65 12.98 11.03
N GLY A 990 -16.82 12.79 11.64
CA GLY A 990 -17.59 11.55 11.62
C GLY A 990 -17.16 10.51 12.66
N TYR A 991 -16.15 10.80 13.50
CA TYR A 991 -15.62 9.87 14.50
C TYR A 991 -15.95 10.31 15.91
N ALA A 992 -16.18 9.33 16.77
CA ALA A 992 -16.33 9.49 18.20
C ALA A 992 -15.05 8.98 18.90
N CYS A 993 -14.81 9.40 20.14
CA CYS A 993 -13.67 8.91 20.91
C CYS A 993 -13.69 7.37 20.98
N VAL A 994 -14.87 6.76 21.16
CA VAL A 994 -15.04 5.30 21.19
C VAL A 994 -14.58 4.59 19.92
N HIS A 995 -14.69 5.20 18.73
CA HIS A 995 -14.25 4.56 17.49
C HIS A 995 -12.73 4.51 17.42
N CYS A 996 -12.07 5.64 17.70
CA CYS A 996 -10.61 5.75 17.66
C CYS A 996 -9.93 5.02 18.81
N HIS A 997 -10.62 4.89 19.95
CA HIS A 997 -10.08 4.29 21.17
C HIS A 997 -10.56 2.85 21.42
N SER A 998 -11.47 2.31 20.61
CA SER A 998 -12.04 0.95 20.79
C SER A 998 -11.01 -0.14 21.07
N THR A 999 -9.80 -0.02 20.53
CA THR A 999 -8.69 -0.98 20.68
C THR A 999 -7.50 -0.47 21.52
N HIS A 1000 -7.61 0.73 22.11
CA HIS A 1000 -6.53 1.45 22.80
C HIS A 1000 -6.45 1.06 24.28
N THR A 1001 -5.28 0.58 24.73
CA THR A 1001 -5.10 -0.08 26.03
C THR A 1001 -5.17 0.86 27.23
N LEU A 1002 -4.60 2.06 27.12
CA LEU A 1002 -4.65 3.04 28.20
C LEU A 1002 -6.08 3.55 28.41
N PHE A 1003 -6.85 3.69 27.34
CA PHE A 1003 -8.15 4.34 27.33
C PHE A 1003 -8.93 3.81 26.14
N ASN A 1004 -9.96 3.02 26.40
CA ASN A 1004 -10.88 2.49 25.39
C ASN A 1004 -12.26 3.15 25.43
N ALA A 1005 -12.32 4.36 26.01
CA ALA A 1005 -13.55 5.12 26.19
C ALA A 1005 -14.64 4.42 27.03
N THR A 1006 -14.24 3.53 27.96
CA THR A 1006 -15.14 2.96 28.97
C THR A 1006 -14.78 3.45 30.37
N TYR A 1007 -15.72 3.32 31.32
CA TYR A 1007 -15.49 3.68 32.73
C TYR A 1007 -14.29 2.93 33.35
N SER A 1008 -14.03 1.70 32.91
CA SER A 1008 -12.93 0.89 33.45
C SER A 1008 -11.53 1.41 33.08
N THR A 1009 -11.39 2.11 31.94
CA THR A 1009 -10.10 2.57 31.43
C THR A 1009 -9.93 4.09 31.49
N VAL A 1010 -11.02 4.86 31.62
CA VAL A 1010 -10.95 6.32 31.75
C VAL A 1010 -10.11 6.75 32.96
N MET A 1011 -10.07 5.94 34.03
CA MET A 1011 -9.28 6.20 35.23
C MET A 1011 -7.76 6.17 34.99
N ASN A 1012 -7.29 5.66 33.84
CA ASN A 1012 -5.87 5.68 33.46
C ASN A 1012 -5.44 7.00 32.79
N VAL A 1013 -6.40 7.80 32.35
CA VAL A 1013 -6.18 9.07 31.62
C VAL A 1013 -6.72 10.28 32.37
N VAL A 1014 -7.13 10.07 33.61
CA VAL A 1014 -7.64 11.11 34.52
C VAL A 1014 -6.68 11.30 35.68
N ASP A 1015 -6.33 12.55 35.93
CA ASP A 1015 -5.57 13.00 37.10
C ASP A 1015 -6.54 13.72 38.05
N THR A 1016 -6.97 13.05 39.12
CA THR A 1016 -7.87 13.66 40.12
C THR A 1016 -7.17 14.68 41.02
N ALA A 1017 -5.83 14.67 41.09
CA ALA A 1017 -5.07 15.66 41.87
C ALA A 1017 -4.92 16.97 41.09
N ASN A 1018 -4.78 16.88 39.77
CA ASN A 1018 -4.76 18.02 38.85
C ASN A 1018 -5.77 17.79 37.71
N PRO A 1019 -7.08 18.00 37.95
CA PRO A 1019 -8.14 17.67 36.99
C PRO A 1019 -7.89 18.15 35.56
N GLU A 1020 -7.45 19.39 35.38
CA GLU A 1020 -7.17 19.98 34.06
C GLU A 1020 -5.94 19.38 33.36
N GLU A 1021 -5.07 18.69 34.09
CA GLU A 1021 -3.93 17.97 33.53
C GLU A 1021 -4.26 16.56 33.03
N SER A 1022 -5.51 16.11 33.25
CA SER A 1022 -6.01 14.85 32.73
C SER A 1022 -5.85 14.76 31.21
N LEU A 1023 -5.28 13.66 30.71
CA LEU A 1023 -5.16 13.39 29.28
C LEU A 1023 -6.53 13.38 28.58
N LEU A 1024 -7.58 12.97 29.29
CA LEU A 1024 -8.97 13.01 28.82
C LEU A 1024 -9.46 14.43 28.48
N LEU A 1025 -8.89 15.46 29.12
CA LEU A 1025 -9.18 16.86 28.82
C LEU A 1025 -8.16 17.47 27.86
N ARG A 1026 -6.87 17.16 28.04
CA ARG A 1026 -5.79 17.79 27.28
C ARG A 1026 -5.70 17.29 25.84
N LYS A 1027 -5.70 15.98 25.61
CA LYS A 1027 -5.53 15.43 24.25
C LYS A 1027 -6.66 15.85 23.31
N PRO A 1028 -7.95 15.77 23.68
CA PRO A 1028 -9.01 16.13 22.74
C PRO A 1028 -9.11 17.63 22.46
N THR A 1029 -8.30 18.48 23.12
CA THR A 1029 -8.18 19.92 22.81
C THR A 1029 -7.02 20.27 21.87
N SER A 1030 -6.18 19.28 21.50
CA SER A 1030 -5.01 19.49 20.64
C SER A 1030 -5.11 18.74 19.31
N SER A 1031 -4.35 19.19 18.32
CA SER A 1031 -4.32 18.62 16.97
C SER A 1031 -3.22 17.54 16.82
N ALA A 1032 -3.18 16.88 15.66
CA ALA A 1032 -2.09 15.98 15.27
C ALA A 1032 -0.86 16.74 14.72
N GLU A 1033 -0.86 18.07 14.75
CA GLU A 1033 0.18 18.90 14.12
C GLU A 1033 1.57 18.72 14.73
N SER A 1034 1.66 18.36 16.01
CA SER A 1034 2.94 18.09 16.66
C SER A 1034 3.37 16.62 16.66
N GLU A 1035 2.57 15.71 16.09
CA GLU A 1035 2.87 14.28 16.00
C GLU A 1035 4.16 14.02 15.20
N GLY A 1036 5.12 13.27 15.74
CA GLY A 1036 6.35 12.91 15.01
C GLY A 1036 7.33 14.05 14.69
N ILE A 1037 7.10 15.27 15.23
CA ILE A 1037 8.06 16.38 15.12
C ILE A 1037 9.24 16.12 16.08
N ALA A 1038 10.46 16.16 15.56
CA ALA A 1038 11.66 16.02 16.36
C ALA A 1038 11.72 17.10 17.46
N ASN A 1039 11.92 16.69 18.71
CA ASN A 1039 12.05 17.57 19.89
C ASN A 1039 10.80 18.41 20.27
N SER A 1040 9.59 18.05 19.83
CA SER A 1040 8.38 18.78 20.21
C SER A 1040 7.97 18.55 21.67
N ALA A 1041 7.71 19.65 22.40
CA ALA A 1041 7.15 19.63 23.76
C ALA A 1041 5.61 19.70 23.78
N ILE A 1042 4.95 19.76 22.61
CA ILE A 1042 3.51 19.98 22.46
C ILE A 1042 2.78 18.63 22.38
N LEU A 1043 1.78 18.43 23.25
CA LEU A 1043 0.97 17.21 23.31
C LEU A 1043 0.12 17.05 22.04
N ALA A 1044 0.41 16.04 21.23
CA ALA A 1044 -0.36 15.71 20.04
C ALA A 1044 -1.53 14.75 20.35
N HIS A 1045 -2.61 14.90 19.59
CA HIS A 1045 -3.71 13.95 19.55
C HIS A 1045 -4.00 13.54 18.09
N GLY A 1046 -3.68 12.28 17.77
CA GLY A 1046 -3.84 11.74 16.42
C GLY A 1046 -5.30 11.70 15.93
N GLY A 1047 -6.26 11.68 16.87
CA GLY A 1047 -7.69 11.82 16.59
C GLY A 1047 -8.15 13.26 16.32
N GLY A 1048 -7.26 14.27 16.36
CA GLY A 1048 -7.64 15.67 16.19
C GLY A 1048 -8.44 16.26 17.36
N VAL A 1049 -8.87 17.51 17.23
CA VAL A 1049 -9.62 18.22 18.28
C VAL A 1049 -11.05 17.70 18.34
N ARG A 1050 -11.50 17.23 19.51
CA ARG A 1050 -12.88 16.77 19.77
C ARG A 1050 -13.73 17.84 20.44
N PHE A 1051 -13.12 18.66 21.29
CA PHE A 1051 -13.79 19.76 21.99
C PHE A 1051 -12.76 20.83 22.41
N THR A 1052 -13.22 22.06 22.67
CA THR A 1052 -12.39 23.19 23.13
C THR A 1052 -12.52 23.39 24.64
N LYS A 1053 -11.60 24.13 25.27
CA LYS A 1053 -11.59 24.33 26.73
C LYS A 1053 -12.82 25.06 27.29
N ASP A 1054 -13.49 25.84 26.45
CA ASP A 1054 -14.70 26.62 26.74
C ASP A 1054 -16.00 25.85 26.44
N SER A 1055 -15.90 24.60 25.96
CA SER A 1055 -17.06 23.81 25.55
C SER A 1055 -17.81 23.18 26.74
N PRO A 1056 -19.15 22.98 26.61
CA PRO A 1056 -19.93 22.21 27.59
C PRO A 1056 -19.37 20.81 27.84
N GLU A 1057 -18.81 20.18 26.82
CA GLU A 1057 -18.19 18.85 26.88
C GLU A 1057 -16.97 18.86 27.82
N TYR A 1058 -16.04 19.79 27.60
CA TYR A 1058 -14.86 19.95 28.45
C TYR A 1058 -15.25 20.21 29.92
N HIS A 1059 -16.20 21.13 30.14
CA HIS A 1059 -16.65 21.46 31.49
C HIS A 1059 -17.42 20.32 32.18
N THR A 1060 -18.13 19.49 31.42
CA THR A 1060 -18.84 18.32 31.97
C THR A 1060 -17.87 17.24 32.40
N ILE A 1061 -16.86 16.95 31.58
CA ILE A 1061 -15.78 16.02 31.91
C ILE A 1061 -14.96 16.55 33.09
N LEU A 1062 -14.61 17.85 33.11
CA LEU A 1062 -13.86 18.45 34.20
C LEU A 1062 -14.61 18.39 35.53
N ARG A 1063 -15.92 18.70 35.54
CA ARG A 1063 -16.76 18.60 36.75
C ARG A 1063 -16.80 17.18 37.29
N TRP A 1064 -16.91 16.19 36.40
CA TRP A 1064 -16.86 14.78 36.79
C TRP A 1064 -15.53 14.42 37.46
N ILE A 1065 -14.40 14.81 36.85
CA ILE A 1065 -13.05 14.57 37.42
C ILE A 1065 -12.86 15.29 38.77
N GLN A 1066 -13.49 16.45 38.95
CA GLN A 1066 -13.52 17.20 40.21
C GLN A 1066 -14.44 16.56 41.28
N GLY A 1067 -15.11 15.45 40.97
CA GLY A 1067 -15.92 14.67 41.91
C GLY A 1067 -17.41 14.95 41.87
N ALA A 1068 -17.95 15.52 40.78
CA ALA A 1068 -19.39 15.58 40.56
C ALA A 1068 -20.00 14.18 40.55
N LYS A 1069 -21.21 14.07 41.11
CA LYS A 1069 -21.99 12.84 41.23
C LYS A 1069 -23.38 13.08 40.67
N GLU A 1070 -23.99 12.03 40.16
CA GLU A 1070 -25.38 12.04 39.70
C GLU A 1070 -26.38 12.02 40.86
#